data_AF-A0A5B1BAW0-F1
#
_entry.id   AF-A0A5B1BAW0-F1
#
_cell.length_a   1.000
_cell.length_b   1.000
_cell.length_c   1.000
_cell.angle_alpha   90.00
_cell.angle_beta   90.00
_cell.angle_gamma   90.00
#
_symmetry.space_group_name_H-M   'P 1'
#
loop_
_entity.id
_entity.type
_entity.pdbx_description
1 polymer ?
#
loop_
_entity_poly.entity_id
_entity_poly.type
_entity_poly.pdbx_seq_one_letter_code
_entity_poly.pdbx_strand_id
1 'polypeptide(L)'
;MKNLFSIIITFLGCSYFFNLYGQDTTSIYVSPHPDDWQLFMNPNAYNSIKNPNEKVVFIHITAGDSGTGISSNKYLAREEGSLRAIRFMSNTFTTGAGLGTNMNETIVTINGHNILKYTYRNATAYFLRLPDGSPNGSGYLQQGFRSVQRLYNGIVPDISAIDTSTQYNSLTDLRNTLRSLIEVEATDLNDVTFNLADDDDTINPADHSDHIYSSKIMQDIANTLGGITINLYSEYDTGLRAQNVFDHDYLVSAGTWGATTSGLSDNLNSSTWDRTHNSWIGKQYYRTTVSTSHYNANIALNKPTSASGNELNSLSSEANDNNYSVNDNYWAANPYSQWWQVDLEDVYDVNKIVVINYYDGSRYYQYDIQASIDGINWVDIIDFNNNIIPASSQGNTFESLDTTARYLRVNMNYNSANTGVHIVEFEAYGDLANPTVVANIALNKPTSASGNELNSLSSEANDNNYSVNDNYWAANPYSQWWQVDLEDVYDVNKIVVINYYDGSRYYQYDIQASIDGTNWVDIIDFNNNTIPASSQGNTFESLDTTARYLRINMNYNSANVGVHIVEFEAYGEKQSTPIVTTSISNTKNIENSVDLNIYPNPVTKGDDIEIDLDSPVNGTILVEVYDFNGKSIISKTSIQNKETKIVSLNTSDFTTGLNVVNITYRGETITKNIYIK
;
A
#
# COMPACT_ATOMS: atom_id res chain seq x y z
N MET A 1 11.13 0.40 -70.00
CA MET A 1 9.79 0.99 -69.74
C MET A 1 9.12 0.08 -68.72
N LYS A 2 9.29 0.36 -67.42
CA LYS A 2 8.37 1.11 -66.54
C LYS A 2 7.00 0.41 -66.37
N ASN A 3 6.80 -0.07 -65.13
CA ASN A 3 5.58 -0.05 -64.31
C ASN A 3 4.37 -0.87 -64.79
N LEU A 4 3.48 -1.44 -63.96
CA LEU A 4 3.31 -1.70 -62.53
C LEU A 4 2.06 -2.62 -62.52
N PHE A 5 1.97 -3.66 -61.70
CA PHE A 5 0.67 -4.24 -61.35
C PHE A 5 0.69 -4.69 -59.90
N SER A 6 -0.06 -3.97 -59.06
CA SER A 6 -0.40 -4.36 -57.70
C SER A 6 -1.37 -5.55 -57.72
N ILE A 7 -1.08 -6.55 -56.90
CA ILE A 7 -2.00 -7.64 -56.57
C ILE A 7 -2.49 -7.38 -55.15
N ILE A 8 -3.79 -7.13 -55.02
CA ILE A 8 -4.52 -7.11 -53.75
C ILE A 8 -5.07 -8.54 -53.56
N ILE A 9 -4.58 -9.25 -52.54
CA ILE A 9 -5.15 -10.51 -52.07
C ILE A 9 -5.98 -10.20 -50.83
N THR A 10 -7.29 -10.38 -50.94
CA THR A 10 -8.23 -10.33 -49.83
C THR A 10 -8.22 -11.68 -49.11
N PHE A 11 -7.66 -11.74 -47.91
CA PHE A 11 -7.81 -12.90 -47.01
C PHE A 11 -8.98 -12.64 -46.06
N LEU A 12 -10.06 -13.41 -46.20
CA LEU A 12 -11.10 -13.52 -45.16
C LEU A 12 -10.49 -14.25 -43.96
N GLY A 13 -10.05 -13.48 -42.96
CA GLY A 13 -9.71 -14.01 -41.64
C GLY A 13 -10.98 -14.18 -40.82
N CYS A 14 -11.43 -15.42 -40.67
CA CYS A 14 -12.46 -15.80 -39.71
C CYS A 14 -11.86 -15.64 -38.30
N SER A 15 -12.08 -14.50 -37.66
CA SER A 15 -11.73 -14.28 -36.26
C SER A 15 -12.71 -15.04 -35.38
N TYR A 16 -12.27 -16.19 -34.87
CA TYR A 16 -12.82 -16.76 -33.65
C TYR A 16 -12.53 -15.76 -32.51
N PHE A 17 -13.48 -14.88 -32.24
CA PHE A 17 -13.52 -14.17 -30.96
C PHE A 17 -13.76 -15.24 -29.89
N PHE A 18 -12.73 -15.53 -29.09
CA PHE A 18 -12.97 -15.99 -27.74
C PHE A 18 -13.67 -14.83 -27.03
N ASN A 19 -14.97 -14.96 -26.77
CA ASN A 19 -15.63 -14.17 -25.74
C ASN A 19 -14.96 -14.56 -24.42
N LEU A 20 -13.97 -13.79 -23.99
CA LEU A 20 -13.79 -13.53 -22.57
C LEU A 20 -15.10 -12.85 -22.15
N TYR A 21 -15.96 -13.56 -21.41
CA TYR A 21 -17.05 -12.89 -20.72
C TYR A 21 -16.39 -11.91 -19.76
N GLY A 22 -16.44 -10.62 -20.09
CA GLY A 22 -16.04 -9.56 -19.18
C GLY A 22 -16.93 -9.62 -17.95
N GLN A 23 -16.32 -9.58 -16.77
CA GLN A 23 -17.07 -9.29 -15.55
C GLN A 23 -17.31 -7.78 -15.58
N ASP A 24 -18.59 -7.38 -15.60
CA ASP A 24 -18.99 -5.99 -15.74
C ASP A 24 -19.19 -5.31 -14.37
N THR A 25 -19.35 -6.09 -13.30
CA THR A 25 -19.62 -5.60 -11.93
C THR A 25 -18.84 -6.38 -10.88
N THR A 26 -18.54 -5.74 -9.75
CA THR A 26 -17.86 -6.39 -8.61
C THR A 26 -18.67 -6.22 -7.32
N SER A 27 -19.07 -7.34 -6.71
CA SER A 27 -19.71 -7.36 -5.38
C SER A 27 -18.74 -7.82 -4.32
N ILE A 28 -18.54 -6.96 -3.32
CA ILE A 28 -17.67 -7.20 -2.16
C ILE A 28 -18.55 -7.47 -0.95
N TYR A 29 -18.40 -8.63 -0.34
CA TYR A 29 -19.06 -9.06 0.88
C TYR A 29 -18.03 -9.06 2.01
N VAL A 30 -18.25 -8.21 3.01
CA VAL A 30 -17.34 -8.10 4.15
C VAL A 30 -18.01 -8.65 5.38
N SER A 31 -17.36 -9.62 6.01
CA SER A 31 -17.84 -10.28 7.22
C SER A 31 -16.67 -10.43 8.17
N PRO A 32 -16.70 -9.88 9.39
CA PRO A 32 -15.59 -10.03 10.32
C PRO A 32 -15.34 -11.50 10.65
N HIS A 33 -16.37 -12.25 11.06
CA HIS A 33 -16.26 -13.69 11.27
C HIS A 33 -16.55 -14.44 9.97
N PRO A 34 -15.77 -15.48 9.62
CA PRO A 34 -15.98 -16.22 8.37
C PRO A 34 -17.32 -16.95 8.21
N ASP A 35 -18.00 -17.25 9.32
CA ASP A 35 -19.24 -18.02 9.39
C ASP A 35 -20.52 -17.17 9.55
N ASP A 36 -20.46 -15.85 9.35
CA ASP A 36 -21.61 -14.96 9.60
C ASP A 36 -22.37 -14.53 8.33
N TRP A 37 -21.69 -14.13 7.24
CA TRP A 37 -22.38 -13.63 6.04
C TRP A 37 -23.38 -14.63 5.43
N GLN A 38 -23.21 -15.93 5.68
CA GLN A 38 -24.13 -16.94 5.17
C GLN A 38 -25.53 -16.81 5.77
N LEU A 39 -25.64 -16.29 6.98
CA LEU A 39 -26.89 -16.07 7.70
C LEU A 39 -27.59 -14.78 7.24
N PHE A 40 -26.83 -13.69 7.04
CA PHE A 40 -27.41 -12.34 6.87
C PHE A 40 -27.46 -11.87 5.40
N MET A 41 -26.53 -12.34 4.57
CA MET A 41 -26.33 -11.83 3.20
C MET A 41 -26.87 -12.76 2.11
N ASN A 42 -27.54 -13.87 2.46
CA ASN A 42 -28.30 -14.70 1.51
C ASN A 42 -29.78 -14.32 1.43
N PRO A 43 -30.39 -14.29 0.23
CA PRO A 43 -29.92 -14.88 -1.03
C PRO A 43 -29.05 -13.96 -1.92
N ASN A 44 -28.81 -12.70 -1.55
CA ASN A 44 -28.02 -11.78 -2.38
C ASN A 44 -26.64 -12.33 -2.77
N ALA A 45 -25.87 -12.87 -1.81
CA ALA A 45 -24.58 -13.48 -2.10
C ALA A 45 -24.66 -14.66 -3.08
N TYR A 46 -25.71 -15.49 -2.97
CA TYR A 46 -25.98 -16.54 -3.94
C TYR A 46 -26.26 -15.98 -5.34
N ASN A 47 -27.10 -14.95 -5.44
CA ASN A 47 -27.46 -14.32 -6.71
C ASN A 47 -26.23 -13.70 -7.40
N SER A 48 -25.36 -13.04 -6.65
CA SER A 48 -24.09 -12.51 -7.14
C SER A 48 -23.15 -13.61 -7.64
N ILE A 49 -22.99 -14.70 -6.86
CA ILE A 49 -22.18 -15.85 -7.29
C ILE A 49 -22.74 -16.44 -8.58
N LYS A 50 -24.06 -16.49 -8.73
CA LYS A 50 -24.74 -17.05 -9.91
C LYS A 50 -24.63 -16.20 -11.18
N ASN A 51 -24.32 -14.93 -11.03
CA ASN A 51 -24.21 -14.01 -12.16
C ASN A 51 -22.83 -14.19 -12.83
N PRO A 52 -22.77 -14.71 -14.08
CA PRO A 52 -21.49 -14.94 -14.75
C PRO A 52 -20.74 -13.64 -15.10
N ASN A 53 -21.43 -12.50 -15.11
CA ASN A 53 -20.85 -11.18 -15.40
C ASN A 53 -20.46 -10.43 -14.12
N GLU A 54 -20.50 -11.10 -12.96
CA GLU A 54 -20.21 -10.48 -11.67
C GLU A 54 -19.01 -11.16 -11.02
N LYS A 55 -18.04 -10.35 -10.62
CA LYS A 55 -16.97 -10.77 -9.73
C LYS A 55 -17.47 -10.72 -8.30
N VAL A 56 -17.24 -11.78 -7.53
CA VAL A 56 -17.64 -11.81 -6.11
C VAL A 56 -16.41 -11.94 -5.23
N VAL A 57 -16.27 -11.03 -4.27
CA VAL A 57 -15.14 -11.00 -3.34
C VAL A 57 -15.68 -11.07 -1.92
N PHE A 58 -15.25 -12.08 -1.16
CA PHE A 58 -15.51 -12.21 0.27
C PHE A 58 -14.26 -11.77 1.04
N ILE A 59 -14.37 -10.78 1.91
CA ILE A 59 -13.28 -10.31 2.75
C ILE A 59 -13.62 -10.62 4.20
N HIS A 60 -12.79 -11.44 4.85
CA HIS A 60 -12.93 -11.78 6.25
C HIS A 60 -11.88 -11.04 7.08
N ILE A 61 -12.35 -10.08 7.88
CA ILE A 61 -11.48 -9.15 8.62
C ILE A 61 -10.85 -9.84 9.83
N THR A 62 -11.65 -10.53 10.65
CA THR A 62 -11.16 -11.20 11.85
C THR A 62 -11.12 -12.72 11.66
N ALA A 63 -10.43 -13.40 12.56
CA ALA A 63 -10.38 -14.85 12.60
C ALA A 63 -11.65 -15.46 13.24
N GLY A 64 -12.44 -14.65 13.95
CA GLY A 64 -13.52 -15.13 14.80
C GLY A 64 -13.05 -16.18 15.81
N ASP A 65 -11.86 -16.00 16.35
CA ASP A 65 -11.20 -16.96 17.22
C ASP A 65 -11.74 -16.93 18.67
N SER A 66 -12.61 -15.98 18.99
CA SER A 66 -13.14 -15.73 20.34
C SER A 66 -12.03 -15.64 21.39
N GLY A 67 -10.91 -15.02 21.03
CA GLY A 67 -9.74 -14.82 21.87
C GLY A 67 -8.79 -16.02 21.99
N THR A 68 -9.10 -17.16 21.37
CA THR A 68 -8.27 -18.38 21.48
C THR A 68 -7.03 -18.35 20.58
N GLY A 69 -6.95 -17.42 19.62
CA GLY A 69 -5.91 -17.37 18.60
C GLY A 69 -5.71 -18.72 17.91
N ILE A 70 -4.45 -19.07 17.65
CA ILE A 70 -4.09 -20.37 17.03
C ILE A 70 -4.15 -21.56 17.99
N SER A 71 -4.52 -21.36 19.27
CA SER A 71 -4.62 -22.48 20.23
C SER A 71 -5.86 -23.36 20.01
N SER A 72 -6.79 -22.91 19.16
CA SER A 72 -7.98 -23.65 18.75
C SER A 72 -8.10 -23.70 17.23
N ASN A 73 -8.66 -24.80 16.72
CA ASN A 73 -9.05 -24.92 15.31
C ASN A 73 -10.31 -24.12 14.95
N LYS A 74 -10.89 -23.36 15.89
CA LYS A 74 -12.13 -22.61 15.64
C LYS A 74 -12.03 -21.70 14.41
N TYR A 75 -10.96 -20.92 14.28
CA TYR A 75 -10.81 -20.01 13.14
C TYR A 75 -10.73 -20.79 11.82
N LEU A 76 -9.94 -21.86 11.75
CA LEU A 76 -9.85 -22.75 10.58
C LEU A 76 -11.21 -23.38 10.23
N ALA A 77 -11.98 -23.78 11.24
CA ALA A 77 -13.31 -24.31 11.04
C ALA A 77 -14.25 -23.29 10.42
N ARG A 78 -14.21 -22.04 10.90
CA ARG A 78 -14.98 -20.91 10.35
C ARG A 78 -14.57 -20.62 8.91
N GLU A 79 -13.26 -20.58 8.61
CA GLU A 79 -12.75 -20.43 7.24
C GLU A 79 -13.29 -21.52 6.32
N GLU A 80 -13.22 -22.80 6.72
CA GLU A 80 -13.76 -23.90 5.92
C GLU A 80 -15.28 -23.85 5.80
N GLY A 81 -16.01 -23.37 6.81
CA GLY A 81 -17.44 -23.08 6.71
C GLY A 81 -17.74 -22.09 5.58
N SER A 82 -16.98 -20.99 5.51
CA SER A 82 -17.08 -19.98 4.45
C SER A 82 -16.76 -20.54 3.07
N LEU A 83 -15.62 -21.22 2.95
CA LEU A 83 -15.19 -21.82 1.69
C LEU A 83 -16.18 -22.89 1.20
N ARG A 84 -16.76 -23.68 2.11
CA ARG A 84 -17.77 -24.69 1.78
C ARG A 84 -19.08 -24.07 1.31
N ALA A 85 -19.53 -22.97 1.91
CA ALA A 85 -20.68 -22.21 1.43
C ALA A 85 -20.45 -21.65 0.01
N ILE A 86 -19.27 -21.07 -0.25
CA ILE A 86 -18.88 -20.58 -1.58
C ILE A 86 -18.91 -21.73 -2.60
N ARG A 87 -18.31 -22.88 -2.29
CA ARG A 87 -18.32 -24.06 -3.17
C ARG A 87 -19.73 -24.61 -3.38
N PHE A 88 -20.56 -24.66 -2.34
CA PHE A 88 -21.95 -25.11 -2.44
C PHE A 88 -22.70 -24.26 -3.45
N MET A 89 -22.76 -22.93 -3.23
CA MET A 89 -23.46 -22.01 -4.11
C MET A 89 -22.87 -21.99 -5.51
N SER A 90 -21.54 -21.91 -5.61
CA SER A 90 -20.83 -21.89 -6.90
C SER A 90 -21.02 -23.18 -7.69
N ASN A 91 -21.23 -24.35 -7.08
CA ASN A 91 -21.44 -25.59 -7.83
C ASN A 91 -22.88 -25.75 -8.34
N THR A 92 -23.82 -24.92 -7.90
CA THR A 92 -25.21 -25.01 -8.38
C THR A 92 -25.39 -24.50 -9.82
N PHE A 93 -24.37 -23.91 -10.48
CA PHE A 93 -24.47 -23.46 -11.88
C PHE A 93 -24.91 -24.60 -12.81
N THR A 94 -25.84 -24.30 -13.72
CA THR A 94 -26.53 -25.29 -14.57
C THR A 94 -25.70 -25.76 -15.77
N THR A 95 -24.60 -25.08 -16.11
CA THR A 95 -23.76 -25.40 -17.28
C THR A 95 -22.30 -25.61 -16.85
N GLY A 96 -21.95 -26.80 -16.38
CA GLY A 96 -20.57 -27.18 -16.10
C GLY A 96 -20.45 -28.41 -15.20
N ALA A 97 -19.34 -29.15 -15.30
CA ALA A 97 -19.00 -30.13 -14.29
C ALA A 97 -18.73 -29.41 -12.96
N GLY A 98 -19.31 -29.89 -11.85
CA GLY A 98 -18.96 -29.38 -10.52
C GLY A 98 -17.44 -29.51 -10.32
N LEU A 99 -16.79 -28.45 -9.86
CA LEU A 99 -15.32 -28.44 -9.67
C LEU A 99 -14.90 -29.18 -8.39
N GLY A 100 -15.87 -29.75 -7.67
CA GLY A 100 -15.64 -30.46 -6.42
C GLY A 100 -15.13 -29.52 -5.33
N THR A 101 -14.24 -30.02 -4.48
CA THR A 101 -13.74 -29.30 -3.30
C THR A 101 -12.53 -28.41 -3.59
N ASN A 102 -11.89 -28.54 -4.75
CA ASN A 102 -10.60 -27.91 -5.03
C ASN A 102 -10.75 -26.41 -5.33
N MET A 103 -10.34 -25.56 -4.39
CA MET A 103 -10.15 -24.12 -4.59
C MET A 103 -8.68 -23.84 -4.84
N ASN A 104 -8.38 -22.79 -5.62
CA ASN A 104 -6.99 -22.37 -5.80
C ASN A 104 -6.59 -21.47 -4.64
N GLU A 105 -5.72 -22.01 -3.77
CA GLU A 105 -5.19 -21.38 -2.57
C GLU A 105 -3.85 -20.70 -2.86
N THR A 106 -3.71 -19.44 -2.44
CA THR A 106 -2.50 -18.64 -2.61
C THR A 106 -2.33 -17.69 -1.43
N ILE A 107 -1.09 -17.30 -1.14
CA ILE A 107 -0.80 -16.12 -0.32
C ILE A 107 -0.51 -14.97 -1.29
N VAL A 108 -1.21 -13.85 -1.13
CA VAL A 108 -0.91 -12.62 -1.88
C VAL A 108 -0.32 -11.57 -0.95
N THR A 109 0.57 -10.73 -1.48
CA THR A 109 1.13 -9.61 -0.75
C THR A 109 0.45 -8.32 -1.23
N ILE A 110 -0.28 -7.65 -0.35
CA ILE A 110 -0.94 -6.36 -0.63
C ILE A 110 -0.37 -5.35 0.36
N ASN A 111 0.23 -4.26 -0.15
CA ASN A 111 0.93 -3.24 0.65
C ASN A 111 1.94 -3.82 1.67
N GLY A 112 2.62 -4.92 1.33
CA GLY A 112 3.58 -5.58 2.22
C GLY A 112 2.95 -6.60 3.20
N HIS A 113 1.63 -6.75 3.21
CA HIS A 113 0.91 -7.70 4.06
C HIS A 113 0.58 -8.99 3.32
N ASN A 114 0.99 -10.12 3.89
CA ASN A 114 0.65 -11.44 3.38
C ASN A 114 -0.78 -11.82 3.79
N ILE A 115 -1.66 -12.04 2.81
CA ILE A 115 -3.08 -12.34 3.01
C ILE A 115 -3.41 -13.66 2.31
N LEU A 116 -4.08 -14.56 3.02
CA LEU A 116 -4.54 -15.83 2.46
C LEU A 116 -5.71 -15.58 1.52
N LYS A 117 -5.60 -16.10 0.29
CA LYS A 117 -6.56 -15.94 -0.80
C LYS A 117 -6.96 -17.30 -1.36
N TYR A 118 -8.27 -17.51 -1.49
CA TYR A 118 -8.85 -18.60 -2.25
C TYR A 118 -9.62 -18.08 -3.45
N THR A 119 -9.51 -18.76 -4.59
CA THR A 119 -10.30 -18.47 -5.80
C THR A 119 -11.09 -19.69 -6.24
N TYR A 120 -12.35 -19.46 -6.64
CA TYR A 120 -13.25 -20.50 -7.14
C TYR A 120 -14.30 -19.91 -8.10
N ARG A 121 -14.14 -20.19 -9.40
CA ARG A 121 -14.94 -19.56 -10.47
C ARG A 121 -14.84 -18.03 -10.39
N ASN A 122 -15.98 -17.33 -10.34
CA ASN A 122 -16.05 -15.88 -10.18
C ASN A 122 -15.93 -15.41 -8.73
N ALA A 123 -15.85 -16.32 -7.75
CA ALA A 123 -15.72 -15.99 -6.34
C ALA A 123 -14.25 -15.98 -5.87
N THR A 124 -13.91 -15.04 -5.00
CA THR A 124 -12.62 -14.93 -4.31
C THR A 124 -12.87 -14.73 -2.82
N ALA A 125 -12.09 -15.37 -1.96
CA ALA A 125 -12.19 -15.22 -0.51
C ALA A 125 -10.83 -14.86 0.10
N TYR A 126 -10.82 -13.85 0.96
CA TYR A 126 -9.65 -13.36 1.69
C TYR A 126 -9.82 -13.56 3.19
N PHE A 127 -8.72 -13.91 3.86
CA PHE A 127 -8.69 -14.05 5.32
C PHE A 127 -7.54 -13.23 5.89
N LEU A 128 -7.87 -12.12 6.57
CA LEU A 128 -6.89 -11.25 7.23
C LEU A 128 -6.50 -11.78 8.61
N ARG A 129 -7.36 -12.60 9.22
CA ARG A 129 -7.12 -13.28 10.51
C ARG A 129 -6.79 -12.32 11.67
N LEU A 130 -7.32 -11.09 11.65
CA LEU A 130 -7.21 -10.18 12.79
C LEU A 130 -7.91 -10.78 14.03
N PRO A 131 -7.49 -10.41 15.25
CA PRO A 131 -8.08 -10.97 16.47
C PRO A 131 -9.53 -10.54 16.62
N ASP A 132 -10.36 -11.46 17.09
CA ASP A 132 -11.73 -11.21 17.53
C ASP A 132 -11.75 -10.15 18.64
N GLY A 133 -12.59 -9.13 18.47
CA GLY A 133 -12.68 -7.98 19.37
C GLY A 133 -13.52 -8.23 20.61
N SER A 134 -14.13 -9.41 20.77
CA SER A 134 -15.24 -9.67 21.68
C SER A 134 -16.48 -8.82 21.38
N PRO A 135 -17.66 -9.14 21.95
CA PRO A 135 -18.90 -8.44 21.58
C PRO A 135 -18.87 -6.92 21.73
N ASN A 136 -18.13 -6.38 22.71
CA ASN A 136 -18.04 -4.95 22.99
C ASN A 136 -16.74 -4.29 22.48
N GLY A 137 -15.92 -5.01 21.72
CA GLY A 137 -14.68 -4.50 21.15
C GLY A 137 -13.53 -4.32 22.12
N SER A 138 -13.61 -4.82 23.36
CA SER A 138 -12.49 -4.74 24.32
C SER A 138 -11.24 -5.51 23.89
N GLY A 139 -11.38 -6.47 22.97
CA GLY A 139 -10.37 -7.49 22.67
C GLY A 139 -10.20 -8.48 23.83
N TYR A 140 -9.35 -9.47 23.60
CA TYR A 140 -8.99 -10.49 24.59
C TYR A 140 -7.55 -10.33 25.10
N LEU A 141 -7.30 -10.80 26.32
CA LEU A 141 -5.98 -10.70 26.97
C LEU A 141 -4.87 -11.39 26.17
N GLN A 142 -5.17 -12.52 25.54
CA GLN A 142 -4.19 -13.31 24.78
C GLN A 142 -3.59 -12.53 23.60
N GLN A 143 -4.33 -11.57 23.05
CA GLN A 143 -3.93 -10.69 21.95
C GLN A 143 -3.62 -9.27 22.43
N GLY A 144 -3.34 -9.11 23.73
CA GLY A 144 -2.98 -7.81 24.31
C GLY A 144 -4.11 -6.78 24.28
N PHE A 145 -5.37 -7.24 24.29
CA PHE A 145 -6.55 -6.38 24.11
C PHE A 145 -6.55 -5.61 22.78
N ARG A 146 -5.95 -6.16 21.73
CA ARG A 146 -6.08 -5.62 20.37
C ARG A 146 -7.42 -6.06 19.78
N SER A 147 -8.08 -5.14 19.08
CA SER A 147 -9.35 -5.36 18.37
C SER A 147 -9.50 -4.34 17.26
N VAL A 148 -10.33 -4.62 16.27
CA VAL A 148 -10.62 -3.70 15.16
C VAL A 148 -11.21 -2.38 15.68
N GLN A 149 -12.11 -2.43 16.66
CA GLN A 149 -12.66 -1.23 17.33
C GLN A 149 -11.57 -0.38 18.00
N ARG A 150 -10.65 -1.01 18.71
CA ARG A 150 -9.60 -0.27 19.43
C ARG A 150 -8.57 0.32 18.48
N LEU A 151 -8.28 -0.35 17.36
CA LEU A 151 -7.47 0.22 16.29
C LEU A 151 -8.17 1.42 15.65
N TYR A 152 -9.45 1.27 15.30
CA TYR A 152 -10.26 2.32 14.68
C TYR A 152 -10.33 3.59 15.53
N ASN A 153 -10.48 3.43 16.84
CA ASN A 153 -10.56 4.54 17.79
C ASN A 153 -9.19 5.08 18.24
N GLY A 154 -8.08 4.60 17.67
CA GLY A 154 -6.71 5.01 18.05
C GLY A 154 -6.28 4.60 19.46
N ILE A 155 -6.98 3.64 20.09
CA ILE A 155 -6.66 3.15 21.44
C ILE A 155 -5.46 2.22 21.41
N VAL A 156 -5.31 1.46 20.32
CA VAL A 156 -4.10 0.68 20.03
C VAL A 156 -3.49 1.16 18.72
N PRO A 157 -2.16 1.26 18.62
CA PRO A 157 -1.53 1.78 17.41
C PRO A 157 -1.49 0.75 16.28
N ASP A 158 -1.46 -0.54 16.60
CA ASP A 158 -1.26 -1.64 15.66
C ASP A 158 -2.18 -2.84 15.94
N ILE A 159 -2.30 -3.72 14.94
CA ILE A 159 -2.98 -5.01 15.05
C ILE A 159 -2.28 -6.08 14.20
N SER A 160 -2.07 -7.27 14.77
CA SER A 160 -1.42 -8.39 14.07
C SER A 160 -2.39 -9.54 13.84
N ALA A 161 -2.22 -10.26 12.73
CA ALA A 161 -2.95 -11.50 12.49
C ALA A 161 -2.64 -12.52 13.60
N ILE A 162 -3.64 -13.31 14.02
CA ILE A 162 -3.51 -14.27 15.13
C ILE A 162 -2.46 -15.37 14.88
N ASP A 163 -2.12 -15.59 13.62
CA ASP A 163 -1.13 -16.56 13.15
C ASP A 163 0.23 -15.92 12.82
N THR A 164 0.41 -14.64 13.16
CA THR A 164 1.63 -13.85 12.92
C THR A 164 2.02 -13.69 11.44
N SER A 165 1.11 -13.98 10.51
CA SER A 165 1.36 -13.88 9.07
C SER A 165 1.64 -12.44 8.60
N THR A 166 1.05 -11.46 9.29
CA THR A 166 1.27 -10.04 9.04
C THR A 166 0.87 -9.18 10.24
N GLN A 167 1.36 -7.94 10.27
CA GLN A 167 0.98 -6.90 11.23
C GLN A 167 0.68 -5.61 10.49
N TYR A 168 -0.44 -4.99 10.83
CA TYR A 168 -0.83 -3.66 10.39
C TYR A 168 -0.41 -2.64 11.45
N ASN A 169 0.42 -1.69 11.07
CA ASN A 169 1.08 -0.75 11.97
C ASN A 169 0.23 0.47 12.32
N SER A 170 -0.93 0.62 11.66
CA SER A 170 -1.91 1.67 11.94
C SER A 170 -3.28 1.32 11.34
N LEU A 171 -4.31 2.10 11.70
CA LEU A 171 -5.60 2.07 11.02
C LEU A 171 -5.46 2.42 9.53
N THR A 172 -4.62 3.40 9.21
CA THR A 172 -4.32 3.81 7.83
C THR A 172 -3.71 2.68 7.04
N ASP A 173 -2.78 1.93 7.64
CA ASP A 173 -2.14 0.76 7.03
C ASP A 173 -3.18 -0.33 6.65
N LEU A 174 -4.09 -0.65 7.58
CA LEU A 174 -5.18 -1.58 7.33
C LEU A 174 -6.15 -1.07 6.25
N ARG A 175 -6.58 0.21 6.32
CA ARG A 175 -7.46 0.82 5.31
C ARG A 175 -6.83 0.80 3.92
N ASN A 176 -5.56 1.16 3.80
CA ASN A 176 -4.83 1.17 2.54
C ASN A 176 -4.72 -0.23 1.96
N THR A 177 -4.44 -1.23 2.80
CA THR A 177 -4.37 -2.62 2.35
C THR A 177 -5.70 -3.13 1.83
N LEU A 178 -6.79 -2.86 2.55
CA LEU A 178 -8.14 -3.23 2.11
C LEU A 178 -8.54 -2.49 0.83
N ARG A 179 -8.20 -1.19 0.70
CA ARG A 179 -8.41 -0.42 -0.53
C ARG A 179 -7.64 -1.02 -1.71
N SER A 180 -6.34 -1.27 -1.57
CA SER A 180 -5.53 -1.89 -2.63
C SER A 180 -6.07 -3.27 -3.03
N LEU A 181 -6.58 -4.05 -2.06
CA LEU A 181 -7.23 -5.34 -2.35
C LEU A 181 -8.49 -5.15 -3.22
N ILE A 182 -9.32 -4.15 -2.91
CA ILE A 182 -10.52 -3.81 -3.69
C ILE A 182 -10.13 -3.38 -5.10
N GLU A 183 -9.13 -2.51 -5.24
CA GLU A 183 -8.63 -2.01 -6.53
C GLU A 183 -8.03 -3.14 -7.39
N VAL A 184 -7.39 -4.14 -6.78
CA VAL A 184 -6.87 -5.33 -7.48
C VAL A 184 -7.99 -6.25 -7.98
N GLU A 185 -9.09 -6.36 -7.25
CA GLU A 185 -10.19 -7.27 -7.61
C GLU A 185 -11.27 -6.62 -8.49
N ALA A 186 -11.48 -5.31 -8.36
CA ALA A 186 -12.48 -4.59 -9.12
C ALA A 186 -12.06 -4.48 -10.59
N THR A 187 -12.97 -4.84 -11.50
CA THR A 187 -12.73 -4.67 -12.95
C THR A 187 -12.93 -3.21 -13.39
N ASP A 188 -13.90 -2.53 -12.79
CA ASP A 188 -14.15 -1.08 -12.88
C ASP A 188 -14.60 -0.60 -11.49
N LEU A 189 -13.95 0.44 -10.96
CA LEU A 189 -14.29 1.01 -9.65
C LEU A 189 -15.65 1.74 -9.64
N ASN A 190 -16.19 2.11 -10.82
CA ASN A 190 -17.51 2.73 -10.92
C ASN A 190 -18.67 1.74 -10.72
N ASP A 191 -18.40 0.44 -10.86
CA ASP A 191 -19.41 -0.63 -10.82
C ASP A 191 -19.12 -1.63 -9.67
N VAL A 192 -18.85 -1.07 -8.49
CA VAL A 192 -18.57 -1.83 -7.26
C VAL A 192 -19.69 -1.65 -6.23
N THR A 193 -20.12 -2.78 -5.66
CA THR A 193 -21.08 -2.82 -4.55
C THR A 193 -20.44 -3.41 -3.30
N PHE A 194 -20.49 -2.69 -2.18
CA PHE A 194 -20.10 -3.20 -0.86
C PHE A 194 -21.33 -3.74 -0.13
N ASN A 195 -21.21 -4.92 0.48
CA ASN A 195 -22.21 -5.55 1.32
C ASN A 195 -21.61 -5.69 2.72
N LEU A 196 -22.07 -4.84 3.64
CA LEU A 196 -21.47 -4.60 4.96
C LEU A 196 -22.53 -4.72 6.06
N ALA A 197 -22.13 -4.90 7.31
CA ALA A 197 -23.02 -4.72 8.45
C ALA A 197 -23.54 -3.27 8.53
N ASP A 198 -24.79 -3.05 8.92
CA ASP A 198 -25.32 -1.72 9.19
C ASP A 198 -24.75 -1.22 10.52
N ASP A 199 -24.05 -0.09 10.48
CA ASP A 199 -23.37 0.48 11.64
C ASP A 199 -24.26 1.41 12.49
N ASP A 200 -25.50 1.66 12.04
CA ASP A 200 -26.51 2.40 12.78
C ASP A 200 -27.16 1.52 13.85
N ASP A 201 -26.81 1.74 15.11
CA ASP A 201 -27.33 1.01 16.28
C ASP A 201 -28.86 1.14 16.45
N THR A 202 -29.52 2.10 15.81
CA THR A 202 -31.00 2.16 15.80
C THR A 202 -31.62 1.16 14.83
N ILE A 203 -30.88 0.77 13.79
CA ILE A 203 -31.30 -0.15 12.73
C ILE A 203 -30.75 -1.56 12.99
N ASN A 204 -29.53 -1.67 13.51
CA ASN A 204 -28.84 -2.93 13.83
C ASN A 204 -28.37 -2.91 15.30
N PRO A 205 -29.32 -2.96 16.26
CA PRO A 205 -29.01 -2.75 17.66
C PRO A 205 -28.18 -3.87 18.25
N ALA A 206 -27.21 -3.50 19.10
CA ALA A 206 -26.43 -4.42 19.92
C ALA A 206 -25.70 -5.52 19.11
N ASP A 207 -25.28 -5.19 17.89
CA ASP A 207 -24.47 -6.09 17.09
C ASP A 207 -23.03 -6.20 17.62
N HIS A 208 -22.30 -7.20 17.14
CA HIS A 208 -20.93 -7.43 17.55
C HIS A 208 -20.02 -6.29 17.08
N SER A 209 -19.14 -5.81 17.95
CA SER A 209 -18.17 -4.74 17.64
C SER A 209 -17.44 -4.96 16.31
N ASP A 210 -16.95 -6.19 16.06
CA ASP A 210 -16.20 -6.45 14.83
C ASP A 210 -17.02 -6.23 13.56
N HIS A 211 -18.35 -6.39 13.62
CA HIS A 211 -19.26 -6.16 12.49
C HIS A 211 -19.35 -4.67 12.21
N ILE A 212 -19.64 -3.90 13.26
CA ILE A 212 -19.75 -2.43 13.21
C ILE A 212 -18.45 -1.80 12.72
N TYR A 213 -17.30 -2.17 13.29
CA TYR A 213 -16.04 -1.50 12.97
C TYR A 213 -15.39 -2.00 11.68
N SER A 214 -15.64 -3.24 11.25
CA SER A 214 -15.30 -3.67 9.89
C SER A 214 -16.11 -2.91 8.85
N SER A 215 -17.42 -2.71 9.11
CA SER A 215 -18.27 -1.90 8.25
C SER A 215 -17.79 -0.45 8.15
N LYS A 216 -17.50 0.20 9.29
CA LYS A 216 -16.98 1.58 9.29
C LYS A 216 -15.70 1.76 8.48
N ILE A 217 -14.72 0.86 8.65
CA ILE A 217 -13.48 0.87 7.86
C ILE A 217 -13.79 0.80 6.36
N MET A 218 -14.69 -0.09 5.95
CA MET A 218 -15.06 -0.24 4.55
C MET A 218 -15.89 0.92 4.02
N GLN A 219 -16.71 1.56 4.86
CA GLN A 219 -17.43 2.78 4.51
C GLN A 219 -16.47 3.96 4.33
N ASP A 220 -15.43 4.08 5.16
CA ASP A 220 -14.38 5.09 4.95
C ASP A 220 -13.73 4.91 3.57
N ILE A 221 -13.35 3.67 3.23
CA ILE A 221 -12.79 3.34 1.91
C ILE A 221 -13.79 3.65 0.79
N ALA A 222 -15.06 3.27 0.96
CA ALA A 222 -16.10 3.55 -0.01
C ALA A 222 -16.25 5.06 -0.27
N ASN A 223 -16.16 5.87 0.78
CA ASN A 223 -16.28 7.32 0.68
C ASN A 223 -15.01 7.97 0.10
N THR A 224 -13.83 7.36 0.25
CA THR A 224 -12.60 7.77 -0.45
C THR A 224 -12.68 7.44 -1.94
N LEU A 225 -13.19 6.27 -2.31
CA LEU A 225 -13.35 5.88 -3.72
C LEU A 225 -14.47 6.69 -4.41
N GLY A 226 -15.56 6.97 -3.70
CA GLY A 226 -16.74 7.66 -4.21
C GLY A 226 -17.56 6.82 -5.19
N GLY A 227 -18.88 7.04 -5.23
CA GLY A 227 -19.77 6.36 -6.18
C GLY A 227 -20.01 4.87 -5.89
N ILE A 228 -19.51 4.34 -4.78
CA ILE A 228 -19.66 2.94 -4.40
C ILE A 228 -21.09 2.72 -3.88
N THR A 229 -21.79 1.72 -4.40
CA THR A 229 -23.08 1.31 -3.83
C THR A 229 -22.82 0.52 -2.55
N ILE A 230 -23.47 0.86 -1.44
CA ILE A 230 -23.30 0.19 -0.15
C ILE A 230 -24.63 -0.39 0.31
N ASN A 231 -24.70 -1.71 0.45
CA ASN A 231 -25.78 -2.43 1.11
C ASN A 231 -25.40 -2.67 2.56
N LEU A 232 -26.11 -2.04 3.49
CA LEU A 232 -25.92 -2.12 4.93
C LEU A 232 -26.95 -3.09 5.54
N TYR A 233 -26.49 -4.24 6.04
CA TYR A 233 -27.31 -5.35 6.52
C TYR A 233 -27.50 -5.29 8.04
N SER A 234 -28.73 -5.43 8.53
CA SER A 234 -28.96 -5.80 9.93
C SER A 234 -28.62 -7.28 10.12
N GLU A 235 -27.92 -7.61 11.20
CA GLU A 235 -27.35 -8.96 11.40
C GLU A 235 -27.96 -9.65 12.63
N TYR A 236 -27.30 -9.67 13.79
CA TYR A 236 -27.75 -10.49 14.93
C TYR A 236 -29.17 -10.17 15.42
N ASP A 237 -29.62 -8.90 15.38
CA ASP A 237 -30.99 -8.51 15.75
C ASP A 237 -32.06 -9.19 14.87
N THR A 238 -31.72 -9.61 13.64
CA THR A 238 -32.68 -10.25 12.73
C THR A 238 -33.24 -11.56 13.29
N GLY A 239 -32.56 -12.21 14.25
CA GLY A 239 -33.05 -13.39 14.94
C GLY A 239 -34.43 -13.18 15.61
N LEU A 240 -34.73 -11.93 15.98
CA LEU A 240 -35.99 -11.51 16.61
C LEU A 240 -37.03 -10.99 15.60
N ARG A 241 -36.61 -10.71 14.36
CA ARG A 241 -37.47 -10.18 13.31
C ARG A 241 -38.29 -11.27 12.62
N ALA A 242 -39.30 -10.87 11.88
CA ALA A 242 -40.08 -11.78 11.06
C ALA A 242 -39.22 -12.39 9.93
N GLN A 243 -39.63 -13.54 9.42
CA GLN A 243 -39.05 -14.06 8.18
C GLN A 243 -39.41 -13.12 7.02
N ASN A 244 -38.47 -12.81 6.14
CA ASN A 244 -38.73 -12.01 4.94
C ASN A 244 -38.15 -12.60 3.64
N VAL A 245 -37.45 -13.74 3.72
CA VAL A 245 -36.99 -14.53 2.58
C VAL A 245 -37.83 -15.81 2.48
N PHE A 246 -38.34 -16.14 1.30
CA PHE A 246 -39.31 -17.24 1.10
C PHE A 246 -38.94 -18.13 -0.09
N ASP A 247 -39.68 -19.22 -0.26
CA ASP A 247 -39.62 -20.12 -1.41
C ASP A 247 -38.20 -20.59 -1.78
N HIS A 248 -37.76 -20.38 -3.03
CA HIS A 248 -36.44 -20.79 -3.49
C HIS A 248 -35.31 -20.13 -2.69
N ASP A 249 -35.45 -18.85 -2.39
CA ASP A 249 -34.43 -18.10 -1.67
C ASP A 249 -34.31 -18.55 -0.22
N TYR A 250 -35.41 -19.00 0.39
CA TYR A 250 -35.37 -19.63 1.71
C TYR A 250 -34.57 -20.95 1.67
N LEU A 251 -34.75 -21.77 0.62
CA LEU A 251 -33.97 -22.99 0.44
C LEU A 251 -32.49 -22.70 0.23
N VAL A 252 -32.16 -21.61 -0.47
CA VAL A 252 -30.77 -21.14 -0.64
C VAL A 252 -30.19 -20.70 0.71
N SER A 253 -30.91 -19.89 1.49
CA SER A 253 -30.49 -19.45 2.82
C SER A 253 -30.25 -20.66 3.75
N ALA A 254 -31.22 -21.57 3.86
CA ALA A 254 -31.11 -22.76 4.69
C ALA A 254 -30.02 -23.73 4.20
N GLY A 255 -29.89 -23.92 2.89
CA GLY A 255 -28.91 -24.81 2.27
C GLY A 255 -27.48 -24.29 2.42
N THR A 256 -27.28 -22.98 2.29
CA THR A 256 -25.97 -22.34 2.48
C THR A 256 -25.53 -22.46 3.93
N TRP A 257 -26.42 -22.19 4.89
CA TRP A 257 -26.11 -22.43 6.31
C TRP A 257 -25.87 -23.91 6.63
N GLY A 258 -26.66 -24.82 6.06
CA GLY A 258 -26.42 -26.26 6.18
C GLY A 258 -25.03 -26.68 5.68
N ALA A 259 -24.56 -26.09 4.57
CA ALA A 259 -23.22 -26.30 4.07
C ALA A 259 -22.17 -25.74 5.04
N THR A 260 -22.31 -24.50 5.53
CA THR A 260 -21.41 -23.89 6.52
C THR A 260 -21.27 -24.75 7.78
N THR A 261 -22.38 -25.10 8.41
CA THR A 261 -22.42 -25.90 9.65
C THR A 261 -21.77 -27.28 9.50
N SER A 262 -21.89 -27.90 8.31
CA SER A 262 -21.15 -29.14 8.01
C SER A 262 -19.63 -28.91 7.95
N GLY A 263 -19.17 -27.78 7.40
CA GLY A 263 -17.76 -27.40 7.35
C GLY A 263 -17.17 -27.14 8.74
N LEU A 264 -17.92 -26.44 9.59
CA LEU A 264 -17.57 -26.25 11.00
C LEU A 264 -17.36 -27.60 11.71
N SER A 265 -18.32 -28.52 11.53
CA SER A 265 -18.34 -29.83 12.18
C SER A 265 -17.16 -30.71 11.78
N ASP A 266 -16.85 -30.75 10.48
CA ASP A 266 -15.74 -31.56 9.95
C ASP A 266 -14.37 -31.05 10.43
N ASN A 267 -14.29 -29.80 10.88
CA ASN A 267 -13.08 -29.16 11.39
C ASN A 267 -13.04 -29.07 12.92
N LEU A 268 -13.65 -30.05 13.59
CA LEU A 268 -13.61 -30.21 15.04
C LEU A 268 -14.22 -29.04 15.83
N ASN A 269 -15.07 -28.23 15.18
CA ASN A 269 -15.83 -27.17 15.83
C ASN A 269 -17.30 -27.60 16.02
N SER A 270 -18.02 -26.93 16.92
CA SER A 270 -19.47 -27.10 17.01
C SER A 270 -20.10 -26.79 15.65
N SER A 271 -21.04 -27.62 15.23
CA SER A 271 -21.79 -27.38 14.00
C SER A 271 -22.57 -26.08 14.04
N THR A 272 -22.90 -25.59 15.24
CA THR A 272 -23.84 -24.49 15.49
C THR A 272 -25.19 -24.67 14.79
N TRP A 273 -25.55 -25.89 14.37
CA TRP A 273 -26.89 -26.23 13.91
C TRP A 273 -27.81 -26.38 15.12
N ASP A 274 -28.22 -25.24 15.68
CA ASP A 274 -29.05 -25.16 16.88
C ASP A 274 -30.18 -24.13 16.72
N ARG A 275 -31.08 -24.08 17.70
CA ARG A 275 -32.25 -23.19 17.65
C ARG A 275 -31.85 -21.71 17.56
N THR A 276 -30.75 -21.32 18.20
CA THR A 276 -30.31 -19.93 18.25
C THR A 276 -29.82 -19.51 16.87
N HIS A 277 -28.90 -20.26 16.29
CA HIS A 277 -28.34 -19.93 14.98
C HIS A 277 -29.34 -20.10 13.85
N ASN A 278 -30.18 -21.14 13.91
CA ASN A 278 -31.21 -21.37 12.90
C ASN A 278 -32.33 -20.31 12.94
N SER A 279 -32.38 -19.44 13.96
CA SER A 279 -33.35 -18.35 14.02
C SER A 279 -33.10 -17.23 12.99
N TRP A 280 -31.90 -17.16 12.42
CA TRP A 280 -31.51 -16.19 11.38
C TRP A 280 -31.80 -16.67 9.94
N ILE A 281 -32.03 -17.97 9.75
CA ILE A 281 -32.33 -18.54 8.43
C ILE A 281 -33.60 -17.89 7.85
N GLY A 282 -33.55 -17.51 6.58
CA GLY A 282 -34.68 -16.89 5.88
C GLY A 282 -34.90 -15.42 6.23
N LYS A 283 -33.88 -14.73 6.75
CA LYS A 283 -33.96 -13.32 7.15
C LYS A 283 -32.80 -12.52 6.57
N GLN A 284 -33.15 -11.52 5.77
CA GLN A 284 -32.18 -10.60 5.17
C GLN A 284 -32.77 -9.20 5.19
N TYR A 285 -32.25 -8.34 6.05
CA TYR A 285 -32.68 -6.94 6.17
C TYR A 285 -31.51 -6.06 5.81
N TYR A 286 -31.66 -5.20 4.81
CA TYR A 286 -30.63 -4.23 4.46
C TYR A 286 -31.24 -2.96 3.88
N ARG A 287 -30.48 -1.87 3.93
CA ARG A 287 -30.73 -0.64 3.19
C ARG A 287 -29.58 -0.38 2.23
N THR A 288 -29.86 0.33 1.15
CA THR A 288 -28.85 0.71 0.17
C THR A 288 -28.58 2.20 0.25
N THR A 289 -27.30 2.56 0.29
CA THR A 289 -26.79 3.93 0.17
C THR A 289 -25.77 3.98 -0.97
N VAL A 290 -25.37 5.17 -1.40
CA VAL A 290 -24.28 5.36 -2.36
C VAL A 290 -23.26 6.25 -1.68
N SER A 291 -21.99 5.85 -1.69
CA SER A 291 -20.92 6.67 -1.15
C SER A 291 -20.79 7.95 -1.97
N THR A 292 -20.81 9.09 -1.31
CA THR A 292 -20.47 10.35 -1.96
C THR A 292 -18.98 10.54 -1.83
N SER A 293 -18.27 10.70 -2.94
CA SER A 293 -16.85 11.11 -2.93
C SER A 293 -16.66 12.32 -2.01
N HIS A 294 -15.65 12.29 -1.14
CA HIS A 294 -15.40 13.28 -0.07
C HIS A 294 -15.13 14.74 -0.51
N TYR A 295 -15.22 15.07 -1.80
CA TYR A 295 -15.11 16.45 -2.34
C TYR A 295 -16.05 17.51 -1.71
N ASN A 296 -16.95 17.15 -0.80
CA ASN A 296 -17.97 18.03 -0.23
C ASN A 296 -17.85 18.31 1.27
N ALA A 297 -16.92 17.70 2.01
CA ALA A 297 -16.70 18.05 3.42
C ALA A 297 -15.63 19.14 3.54
N ASN A 298 -15.95 20.26 4.20
CA ASN A 298 -14.95 21.29 4.51
C ASN A 298 -13.98 20.73 5.57
N ILE A 299 -12.79 20.31 5.15
CA ILE A 299 -11.76 19.72 6.01
C ILE A 299 -11.15 20.72 7.00
N ALA A 300 -11.38 22.03 6.79
CA ALA A 300 -10.97 23.09 7.71
C ALA A 300 -12.03 23.42 8.78
N LEU A 301 -13.25 22.86 8.69
CA LEU A 301 -14.37 23.21 9.57
C LEU A 301 -14.06 22.92 11.04
N ASN A 302 -14.17 23.94 11.90
CA ASN A 302 -13.93 23.91 13.34
C ASN A 302 -12.52 23.43 13.76
N LYS A 303 -11.59 23.40 12.80
CA LYS A 303 -10.21 23.03 13.06
C LYS A 303 -9.47 24.11 13.84
N PRO A 304 -8.41 23.77 14.60
CA PRO A 304 -7.62 24.76 15.33
C PRO A 304 -7.06 25.84 14.40
N THR A 305 -7.28 27.11 14.76
CA THR A 305 -6.78 28.26 14.00
C THR A 305 -5.84 29.13 14.83
N SER A 306 -5.00 29.88 14.13
CA SER A 306 -4.19 30.95 14.69
C SER A 306 -4.07 32.10 13.69
N ALA A 307 -3.70 33.29 14.16
CA ALA A 307 -3.51 34.46 13.32
C ALA A 307 -2.40 35.35 13.87
N SER A 308 -1.83 36.22 13.02
CA SER A 308 -0.83 37.22 13.43
C SER A 308 -1.39 38.26 14.41
N GLY A 309 -2.70 38.45 14.39
CA GLY A 309 -3.43 39.37 15.27
C GLY A 309 -4.94 39.17 15.15
N ASN A 310 -5.68 39.77 16.10
CA ASN A 310 -7.14 39.80 16.09
C ASN A 310 -7.62 41.19 16.55
N GLU A 311 -8.64 41.74 15.88
CA GLU A 311 -9.43 42.84 16.42
C GLU A 311 -10.32 42.35 17.58
N LEU A 312 -10.86 43.28 18.37
CA LEU A 312 -11.71 42.94 19.51
C LEU A 312 -13.00 42.26 19.03
N ASN A 313 -13.26 41.03 19.48
CA ASN A 313 -14.39 40.19 19.07
C ASN A 313 -14.38 39.73 17.60
N SER A 314 -13.18 39.52 17.03
CA SER A 314 -13.01 38.97 15.69
C SER A 314 -11.94 37.89 15.73
N LEU A 315 -12.26 36.75 16.35
CA LEU A 315 -11.30 35.67 16.62
C LEU A 315 -10.97 34.87 15.35
N SER A 316 -9.80 34.25 15.32
CA SER A 316 -9.39 33.40 14.18
C SER A 316 -10.35 32.23 13.92
N SER A 317 -11.03 31.71 14.96
CA SER A 317 -11.99 30.61 14.82
C SER A 317 -13.29 31.00 14.10
N GLU A 318 -13.60 32.30 13.99
CA GLU A 318 -14.80 32.79 13.29
C GLU A 318 -14.65 32.72 11.76
N ALA A 319 -13.47 32.35 11.26
CA ALA A 319 -13.22 32.20 9.83
C ALA A 319 -13.32 30.76 9.34
N ASN A 320 -13.63 29.78 10.20
CA ASN A 320 -13.78 28.37 9.79
C ASN A 320 -14.90 27.64 10.54
N ASP A 321 -15.95 28.36 10.93
CA ASP A 321 -17.04 27.87 11.78
C ASP A 321 -18.35 27.62 11.01
N ASN A 322 -18.34 27.80 9.69
CA ASN A 322 -19.51 27.68 8.81
C ASN A 322 -20.62 28.71 9.13
N ASN A 323 -20.22 29.92 9.54
CA ASN A 323 -21.10 31.06 9.77
C ASN A 323 -20.69 32.29 8.93
N TYR A 324 -21.39 32.45 7.81
CA TYR A 324 -21.15 33.44 6.76
C TYR A 324 -21.60 34.88 7.08
N SER A 325 -21.79 35.24 8.36
CA SER A 325 -22.34 36.55 8.76
C SER A 325 -21.32 37.67 8.69
N VAL A 326 -21.45 38.57 7.72
CA VAL A 326 -20.59 39.76 7.60
C VAL A 326 -20.75 40.80 8.72
N ASN A 327 -21.76 40.69 9.59
CA ASN A 327 -22.06 41.71 10.59
C ASN A 327 -21.40 41.46 11.95
N ASP A 328 -21.22 40.19 12.30
CA ASP A 328 -20.89 39.77 13.66
C ASP A 328 -20.10 38.45 13.74
N ASN A 329 -19.65 37.88 12.61
CA ASN A 329 -18.86 36.64 12.58
C ASN A 329 -17.81 36.68 11.46
N TYR A 330 -16.60 37.08 11.81
CA TYR A 330 -15.46 37.07 10.88
C TYR A 330 -14.16 37.29 11.65
N TRP A 331 -13.08 36.65 11.19
CA TRP A 331 -11.75 37.05 11.62
C TRP A 331 -11.37 38.42 11.04
N ALA A 332 -10.75 39.28 11.85
CA ALA A 332 -10.22 40.57 11.40
C ALA A 332 -8.91 40.93 12.10
N ALA A 333 -8.03 41.62 11.38
CA ALA A 333 -6.76 42.15 11.90
C ALA A 333 -6.35 43.44 11.19
N ASN A 334 -5.63 44.32 11.88
CA ASN A 334 -5.24 45.64 11.38
C ASN A 334 -3.90 46.10 11.98
N PRO A 335 -2.99 46.69 11.19
CA PRO A 335 -3.06 46.93 9.75
C PRO A 335 -2.54 45.76 8.90
N TYR A 336 -2.96 45.66 7.63
CA TYR A 336 -2.35 44.75 6.66
C TYR A 336 -0.85 45.06 6.45
N SER A 337 0.02 44.09 6.15
CA SER A 337 -0.27 42.66 5.95
C SER A 337 -0.45 41.88 7.26
N GLN A 338 -1.39 40.94 7.29
CA GLN A 338 -1.64 40.02 8.42
C GLN A 338 -1.86 38.60 7.87
N TRP A 339 -1.66 37.56 8.69
CA TRP A 339 -1.92 36.18 8.29
C TRP A 339 -2.94 35.50 9.19
N TRP A 340 -3.70 34.59 8.60
CA TRP A 340 -4.58 33.63 9.27
C TRP A 340 -4.18 32.22 8.86
N GLN A 341 -4.26 31.26 9.78
CA GLN A 341 -3.81 29.88 9.57
C GLN A 341 -4.77 28.88 10.23
N VAL A 342 -4.92 27.72 9.58
CA VAL A 342 -5.60 26.54 10.13
C VAL A 342 -4.64 25.33 10.19
N ASP A 343 -4.69 24.57 11.27
CA ASP A 343 -4.13 23.21 11.38
C ASP A 343 -5.25 22.21 11.11
N LEU A 344 -5.17 21.46 10.00
CA LEU A 344 -6.16 20.45 9.61
C LEU A 344 -6.12 19.20 10.52
N GLU A 345 -5.15 19.14 11.45
CA GLU A 345 -4.84 18.09 12.42
C GLU A 345 -4.25 16.81 11.80
N ASP A 346 -4.56 16.54 10.53
CA ASP A 346 -3.98 15.49 9.69
C ASP A 346 -3.47 16.07 8.36
N VAL A 347 -2.78 15.26 7.56
CA VAL A 347 -2.29 15.63 6.22
C VAL A 347 -3.37 15.30 5.19
N TYR A 348 -3.68 16.23 4.29
CA TYR A 348 -4.71 16.12 3.25
C TYR A 348 -4.16 16.45 1.86
N ASP A 349 -4.64 15.74 0.83
CA ASP A 349 -4.49 16.13 -0.56
C ASP A 349 -5.58 17.17 -0.89
N VAL A 350 -5.22 18.44 -0.78
CA VAL A 350 -6.10 19.60 -0.91
C VAL A 350 -6.33 19.89 -2.39
N ASN A 351 -7.60 19.85 -2.82
CA ASN A 351 -8.00 20.04 -4.21
C ASN A 351 -8.81 21.31 -4.47
N LYS A 352 -9.42 21.89 -3.43
CA LYS A 352 -10.22 23.11 -3.53
C LYS A 352 -10.15 23.93 -2.25
N ILE A 353 -10.00 25.25 -2.41
CA ILE A 353 -10.08 26.23 -1.33
C ILE A 353 -11.10 27.30 -1.70
N VAL A 354 -11.92 27.73 -0.73
CA VAL A 354 -12.83 28.87 -0.86
C VAL A 354 -12.47 29.90 0.21
N VAL A 355 -12.27 31.15 -0.18
CA VAL A 355 -12.04 32.27 0.74
C VAL A 355 -13.14 33.31 0.56
N ILE A 356 -13.93 33.52 1.61
CA ILE A 356 -14.99 34.53 1.67
C ILE A 356 -14.47 35.68 2.50
N ASN A 357 -14.14 36.81 1.87
CA ASN A 357 -13.79 38.04 2.58
C ASN A 357 -15.03 38.87 2.90
N TYR A 358 -14.90 39.81 3.84
CA TYR A 358 -15.96 40.79 4.10
C TYR A 358 -16.34 41.55 2.82
N TYR A 359 -17.63 41.72 2.56
CA TYR A 359 -18.13 42.36 1.34
C TYR A 359 -19.15 43.46 1.63
N ASP A 360 -19.02 44.58 0.92
CA ASP A 360 -19.94 45.74 0.95
C ASP A 360 -20.38 46.18 -0.46
N GLY A 361 -20.02 45.39 -1.48
CA GLY A 361 -20.29 45.67 -2.90
C GLY A 361 -19.23 46.54 -3.60
N SER A 362 -18.20 47.02 -2.89
CA SER A 362 -17.14 47.87 -3.48
C SER A 362 -15.71 47.45 -3.12
N ARG A 363 -15.55 46.79 -1.97
CA ARG A 363 -14.25 46.41 -1.41
C ARG A 363 -13.64 45.19 -2.07
N TYR A 364 -12.33 45.20 -2.33
CA TYR A 364 -11.56 44.02 -2.79
C TYR A 364 -10.34 43.79 -1.92
N TYR A 365 -9.83 42.55 -1.95
CA TYR A 365 -8.70 42.09 -1.16
C TYR A 365 -7.63 41.47 -2.06
N GLN A 366 -6.38 41.52 -1.61
CA GLN A 366 -5.24 40.87 -2.25
C GLN A 366 -4.52 40.03 -1.19
N TYR A 367 -4.17 38.80 -1.54
CA TYR A 367 -3.58 37.83 -0.63
C TYR A 367 -2.88 36.72 -1.40
N ASP A 368 -2.11 35.91 -0.69
CA ASP A 368 -1.62 34.61 -1.16
C ASP A 368 -1.98 33.52 -0.16
N ILE A 369 -1.96 32.27 -0.61
CA ILE A 369 -2.23 31.10 0.24
C ILE A 369 -1.03 30.17 0.16
N GLN A 370 -0.59 29.73 1.33
CA GLN A 370 0.52 28.81 1.52
C GLN A 370 0.05 27.49 2.13
N ALA A 371 0.72 26.40 1.76
CA ALA A 371 0.55 25.08 2.33
C ALA A 371 1.82 24.60 3.04
N SER A 372 1.66 23.78 4.07
CA SER A 372 2.75 23.14 4.79
C SER A 372 2.30 21.81 5.40
N ILE A 373 3.22 20.84 5.48
CA ILE A 373 2.99 19.57 6.19
C ILE A 373 3.47 19.62 7.65
N ASP A 374 4.43 20.49 7.96
CA ASP A 374 5.15 20.52 9.25
C ASP A 374 4.93 21.84 10.03
N GLY A 375 4.28 22.83 9.43
CA GLY A 375 4.04 24.15 9.99
C GLY A 375 5.27 25.06 9.97
N ILE A 376 6.40 24.58 9.44
CA ILE A 376 7.70 25.25 9.43
C ILE A 376 8.08 25.64 8.00
N ASN A 377 8.01 24.69 7.07
CA ASN A 377 8.32 24.87 5.66
C ASN A 377 7.03 25.13 4.88
N TRP A 378 6.97 26.25 4.17
CA TRP A 378 5.77 26.72 3.49
C TRP A 378 6.00 26.87 2.00
N VAL A 379 5.01 26.46 1.20
CA VAL A 379 4.99 26.60 -0.25
C VAL A 379 3.81 27.46 -0.65
N ASP A 380 4.02 28.46 -1.51
CA ASP A 380 2.94 29.27 -2.10
C ASP A 380 2.14 28.41 -3.08
N ILE A 381 0.84 28.26 -2.84
CA ILE A 381 -0.06 27.46 -3.69
C ILE A 381 -1.03 28.32 -4.51
N ILE A 382 -1.31 29.55 -4.05
CA ILE A 382 -2.18 30.51 -4.74
C ILE A 382 -1.59 31.92 -4.59
N ASP A 383 -1.42 32.63 -5.70
CA ASP A 383 -1.12 34.07 -5.70
C ASP A 383 -2.35 34.86 -6.17
N PHE A 384 -2.97 35.59 -5.25
CA PHE A 384 -4.13 36.44 -5.49
C PHE A 384 -3.79 37.94 -5.30
N ASN A 385 -2.51 38.30 -5.42
CA ASN A 385 -2.05 39.67 -5.12
C ASN A 385 -2.43 40.72 -6.16
N ASN A 386 -2.84 40.29 -7.36
CA ASN A 386 -3.26 41.19 -8.44
C ASN A 386 -4.78 41.41 -8.50
N ASN A 387 -5.55 40.90 -7.52
CA ASN A 387 -7.00 41.01 -7.53
C ASN A 387 -7.47 42.47 -7.38
N ILE A 388 -8.48 42.82 -8.18
CA ILE A 388 -9.22 44.10 -8.13
C ILE A 388 -10.74 43.88 -8.17
N ILE A 389 -11.20 42.63 -8.14
CA ILE A 389 -12.63 42.27 -8.18
C ILE A 389 -13.20 42.41 -6.77
N PRO A 390 -14.30 43.17 -6.58
CA PRO A 390 -14.94 43.30 -5.28
C PRO A 390 -15.33 41.94 -4.68
N ALA A 391 -15.09 41.78 -3.38
CA ALA A 391 -15.51 40.61 -2.63
C ALA A 391 -17.04 40.45 -2.68
N SER A 392 -17.50 39.21 -2.62
CA SER A 392 -18.92 38.87 -2.68
C SER A 392 -19.26 37.73 -1.71
N SER A 393 -20.55 37.50 -1.48
CA SER A 393 -21.04 36.41 -0.65
C SER A 393 -20.73 35.01 -1.18
N GLN A 394 -20.23 34.88 -2.42
CA GLN A 394 -19.80 33.61 -2.99
C GLN A 394 -18.31 33.31 -2.69
N GLY A 395 -17.57 34.29 -2.19
CA GLY A 395 -16.12 34.18 -2.03
C GLY A 395 -15.35 34.05 -3.34
N ASN A 396 -14.09 33.68 -3.20
CA ASN A 396 -13.21 33.29 -4.31
C ASN A 396 -12.91 31.79 -4.16
N THR A 397 -13.20 31.02 -5.21
CA THR A 397 -12.94 29.59 -5.25
C THR A 397 -11.69 29.32 -6.08
N PHE A 398 -10.81 28.51 -5.53
CA PHE A 398 -9.60 28.00 -6.17
C PHE A 398 -9.72 26.48 -6.24
N GLU A 399 -9.84 25.94 -7.45
CA GLU A 399 -10.01 24.50 -7.70
C GLU A 399 -8.80 23.93 -8.42
N SER A 400 -8.78 22.60 -8.59
CA SER A 400 -7.69 21.88 -9.26
C SER A 400 -6.34 22.12 -8.60
N LEU A 401 -6.35 22.27 -7.27
CA LEU A 401 -5.14 22.28 -6.47
C LEU A 401 -4.58 20.85 -6.42
N ASP A 402 -3.27 20.74 -6.56
CA ASP A 402 -2.53 19.48 -6.43
C ASP A 402 -1.47 19.70 -5.35
N THR A 403 -1.90 19.63 -4.10
CA THR A 403 -1.07 19.97 -2.95
C THR A 403 -1.43 19.10 -1.77
N THR A 404 -0.39 18.63 -1.09
CA THR A 404 -0.52 17.92 0.17
C THR A 404 -0.22 18.89 1.32
N ALA A 405 -1.12 19.01 2.31
CA ALA A 405 -0.99 19.96 3.41
C ALA A 405 -1.61 19.44 4.71
N ARG A 406 -0.98 19.76 5.84
CA ARG A 406 -1.62 19.76 7.16
C ARG A 406 -1.99 21.17 7.61
N TYR A 407 -1.20 22.16 7.22
CA TYR A 407 -1.43 23.56 7.56
C TYR A 407 -1.68 24.36 6.30
N LEU A 408 -2.70 25.23 6.35
CA LEU A 408 -2.99 26.22 5.32
C LEU A 408 -2.92 27.61 5.94
N ARG A 409 -2.26 28.55 5.25
CA ARG A 409 -2.10 29.94 5.70
C ARG A 409 -2.53 30.90 4.61
N VAL A 410 -3.38 31.87 4.95
CA VAL A 410 -3.77 32.99 4.08
C VAL A 410 -3.01 34.23 4.52
N ASN A 411 -2.13 34.74 3.67
CA ASN A 411 -1.41 35.99 3.89
C ASN A 411 -2.19 37.15 3.28
N MET A 412 -2.95 37.85 4.11
CA MET A 412 -3.80 38.98 3.72
C MET A 412 -2.98 40.26 3.55
N ASN A 413 -2.65 40.59 2.31
CA ASN A 413 -1.67 41.62 1.97
C ASN A 413 -2.27 43.01 1.74
N TYR A 414 -3.54 43.11 1.33
CA TYR A 414 -4.18 44.40 1.05
C TYR A 414 -5.72 44.37 1.17
N ASN A 415 -6.30 45.52 1.51
CA ASN A 415 -7.72 45.83 1.42
C ASN A 415 -7.91 47.22 0.77
N SER A 416 -8.81 47.35 -0.20
CA SER A 416 -9.07 48.59 -0.94
C SER A 416 -9.78 49.70 -0.16
N ALA A 417 -10.48 49.39 0.94
CA ALA A 417 -11.31 50.34 1.65
C ALA A 417 -10.62 50.98 2.88
N ASN A 418 -9.78 50.21 3.57
CA ASN A 418 -9.08 50.63 4.79
C ASN A 418 -7.91 49.68 5.10
N THR A 419 -7.23 49.89 6.23
CA THR A 419 -6.05 49.09 6.62
C THR A 419 -6.37 47.74 7.26
N GLY A 420 -7.62 47.44 7.59
CA GLY A 420 -8.02 46.16 8.20
C GLY A 420 -8.23 45.07 7.16
N VAL A 421 -7.85 43.83 7.46
CA VAL A 421 -8.10 42.64 6.62
C VAL A 421 -9.05 41.68 7.32
N HIS A 422 -9.86 40.97 6.54
CA HIS A 422 -11.03 40.26 7.06
C HIS A 422 -11.27 38.96 6.28
N ILE A 423 -11.54 37.86 6.98
CA ILE A 423 -12.00 36.59 6.42
C ILE A 423 -13.29 36.22 7.16
N VAL A 424 -14.38 36.15 6.42
CA VAL A 424 -15.70 35.72 6.92
C VAL A 424 -15.76 34.20 7.01
N GLU A 425 -15.24 33.50 6.01
CA GLU A 425 -15.18 32.04 6.01
C GLU A 425 -14.02 31.56 5.11
N PHE A 426 -13.38 30.48 5.54
CA PHE A 426 -12.36 29.74 4.84
C PHE A 426 -12.77 28.27 4.81
N GLU A 427 -12.85 27.74 3.60
CA GLU A 427 -13.16 26.34 3.38
C GLU A 427 -12.01 25.71 2.63
N ALA A 428 -11.58 24.53 3.08
CA ALA A 428 -10.69 23.67 2.33
C ALA A 428 -11.38 22.35 2.07
N TYR A 429 -11.09 21.74 0.94
CA TYR A 429 -11.62 20.45 0.52
C TYR A 429 -10.47 19.62 -0.03
N GLY A 430 -10.48 18.36 0.33
CA GLY A 430 -9.40 17.45 0.05
C GLY A 430 -9.68 16.11 0.67
N ASP A 431 -8.97 15.10 0.21
CA ASP A 431 -8.99 13.78 0.81
C ASP A 431 -7.89 13.69 1.87
N LEU A 432 -8.08 12.88 2.91
CA LEU A 432 -6.99 12.55 3.81
C LEU A 432 -5.85 12.01 2.94
N ALA A 433 -4.69 12.66 2.98
CA ALA A 433 -3.57 12.28 2.17
C ALA A 433 -3.25 10.85 2.53
N ASN A 434 -3.28 9.96 1.53
CA ASN A 434 -2.69 8.66 1.72
C ASN A 434 -1.21 8.98 1.90
N PRO A 435 -0.60 8.74 3.07
CA PRO A 435 0.85 8.75 3.06
C PRO A 435 1.21 7.69 2.04
N THR A 436 1.80 8.10 0.92
CA THR A 436 2.79 7.25 0.29
C THR A 436 3.77 7.01 1.43
N VAL A 437 3.55 5.92 2.16
CA VAL A 437 4.56 5.31 3.00
C VAL A 437 5.60 4.90 1.99
N VAL A 438 6.50 5.83 1.69
CA VAL A 438 7.71 5.49 0.98
C VAL A 438 8.36 4.50 1.93
N ALA A 439 8.35 3.22 1.57
CA ALA A 439 8.90 2.20 2.44
C ALA A 439 10.34 2.59 2.76
N ASN A 440 10.76 2.47 4.03
CA ASN A 440 12.17 2.56 4.37
C ASN A 440 12.88 1.41 3.64
N ILE A 441 13.55 1.71 2.52
CA ILE A 441 14.18 0.70 1.65
C ILE A 441 15.39 0.05 2.33
N ALA A 442 15.89 0.63 3.44
CA ALA A 442 16.93 0.04 4.28
C ALA A 442 16.39 -0.87 5.40
N LEU A 443 15.08 -0.89 5.66
CA LEU A 443 14.48 -1.64 6.78
C LEU A 443 14.78 -3.15 6.68
N ASN A 444 15.36 -3.71 7.74
CA ASN A 444 15.74 -5.11 7.89
C ASN A 444 16.63 -5.67 6.77
N LYS A 445 17.23 -4.78 5.98
CA LYS A 445 18.19 -5.15 4.94
C LYS A 445 19.52 -5.61 5.56
N PRO A 446 20.29 -6.45 4.86
CA PRO A 446 21.58 -6.90 5.37
C PRO A 446 22.53 -5.75 5.68
N THR A 447 23.10 -5.73 6.89
CA THR A 447 24.04 -4.70 7.33
C THR A 447 25.41 -5.27 7.64
N SER A 448 26.41 -4.40 7.60
CA SER A 448 27.77 -4.67 8.08
C SER A 448 28.37 -3.40 8.66
N ALA A 449 29.40 -3.55 9.50
CA ALA A 449 30.09 -2.41 10.11
C ALA A 449 31.58 -2.71 10.29
N SER A 450 32.40 -1.67 10.49
CA SER A 450 33.84 -1.82 10.79
C SER A 450 34.10 -2.47 12.15
N GLY A 451 33.13 -2.40 13.06
CA GLY A 451 33.19 -2.97 14.39
C GLY A 451 31.84 -2.86 15.09
N ASN A 452 31.71 -3.55 16.23
CA ASN A 452 30.53 -3.51 17.09
C ASN A 452 30.98 -3.56 18.56
N GLU A 453 30.32 -2.79 19.42
CA GLU A 453 30.36 -3.00 20.87
C GLU A 453 29.56 -4.26 21.27
N LEU A 454 29.77 -4.73 22.50
CA LEU A 454 29.07 -5.93 22.99
C LEU A 454 27.56 -5.63 23.09
N ASN A 455 26.74 -6.40 22.36
CA ASN A 455 25.28 -6.23 22.25
C ASN A 455 24.85 -4.93 21.57
N SER A 456 25.64 -4.43 20.61
CA SER A 456 25.26 -3.30 19.76
C SER A 456 25.52 -3.65 18.30
N LEU A 457 24.65 -4.49 17.74
CA LEU A 457 24.85 -5.10 16.41
C LEU A 457 24.53 -4.13 15.28
N SER A 458 25.12 -4.33 14.10
CA SER A 458 24.83 -3.49 12.94
C SER A 458 23.36 -3.54 12.50
N SER A 459 22.64 -4.64 12.77
CA SER A 459 21.21 -4.75 12.42
C SER A 459 20.30 -3.88 13.29
N GLU A 460 20.76 -3.43 14.46
CA GLU A 460 19.97 -2.57 15.37
C GLU A 460 19.91 -1.11 14.90
N ALA A 461 20.55 -0.78 13.78
CA ALA A 461 20.48 0.54 13.17
C ALA A 461 19.54 0.59 11.97
N ASN A 462 18.84 -0.49 11.62
CA ASN A 462 17.88 -0.50 10.51
C ASN A 462 16.66 -1.41 10.77
N ASP A 463 16.26 -1.57 12.03
CA ASP A 463 15.22 -2.50 12.47
C ASP A 463 13.89 -1.82 12.85
N ASN A 464 13.80 -0.49 12.67
CA ASN A 464 12.64 0.33 13.05
C ASN A 464 12.39 0.33 14.56
N ASN A 465 13.43 0.25 15.38
CA ASN A 465 13.38 0.33 16.83
C ASN A 465 14.26 1.47 17.38
N TYR A 466 13.60 2.59 17.64
CA TYR A 466 14.20 3.87 18.04
C TYR A 466 14.64 3.95 19.51
N SER A 467 14.82 2.82 20.20
CA SER A 467 15.15 2.82 21.63
C SER A 467 16.62 3.18 21.90
N VAL A 468 16.85 4.40 22.40
CA VAL A 468 18.20 4.84 22.83
C VAL A 468 18.78 4.06 24.02
N ASN A 469 17.99 3.24 24.72
CA ASN A 469 18.47 2.59 25.95
C ASN A 469 19.10 1.22 25.70
N ASP A 470 18.61 0.49 24.70
CA ASP A 470 18.91 -0.92 24.50
C ASP A 470 18.88 -1.37 23.02
N ASN A 471 18.71 -0.46 22.05
CA ASN A 471 18.69 -0.79 20.63
C ASN A 471 19.39 0.27 19.78
N TYR A 472 20.68 0.05 19.50
CA TYR A 472 21.45 0.90 18.61
C TYR A 472 22.74 0.19 18.19
N TRP A 473 23.17 0.41 16.95
CA TRP A 473 24.54 0.08 16.59
C TRP A 473 25.52 1.02 17.31
N ALA A 474 26.63 0.45 17.82
CA ALA A 474 27.71 1.23 18.42
C ALA A 474 29.08 0.63 18.11
N ALA A 475 30.08 1.49 17.96
CA ALA A 475 31.47 1.09 17.80
C ALA A 475 32.42 2.12 18.41
N ASN A 476 33.56 1.67 18.93
CA ASN A 476 34.59 2.53 19.47
C ASN A 476 36.01 2.04 19.10
N PRO A 477 37.01 2.94 19.00
CA PRO A 477 36.89 4.41 18.93
C PRO A 477 36.53 4.90 17.51
N TYR A 478 35.97 6.10 17.35
CA TYR A 478 35.81 6.75 16.04
C TYR A 478 37.17 7.00 15.34
N SER A 479 37.27 7.01 14.01
CA SER A 479 36.20 6.83 13.01
C SER A 479 35.80 5.35 12.80
N GLN A 480 34.50 5.09 12.63
CA GLN A 480 33.95 3.76 12.30
C GLN A 480 32.92 3.91 11.18
N TRP A 481 32.65 2.84 10.42
CA TRP A 481 31.63 2.85 9.37
C TRP A 481 30.55 1.82 9.63
N TRP A 482 29.35 2.13 9.17
CA TRP A 482 28.20 1.24 9.09
C TRP A 482 27.67 1.25 7.65
N GLN A 483 27.17 0.11 7.17
CA GLN A 483 26.73 -0.07 5.79
C GLN A 483 25.50 -0.96 5.70
N VAL A 484 24.61 -0.65 4.77
CA VAL A 484 23.47 -1.47 4.36
C VAL A 484 23.57 -1.87 2.88
N ASP A 485 23.25 -3.14 2.56
CA ASP A 485 22.98 -3.62 1.19
C ASP A 485 21.46 -3.62 0.98
N LEU A 486 20.95 -2.72 0.12
CA LEU A 486 19.53 -2.61 -0.23
C LEU A 486 19.02 -3.80 -1.05
N GLU A 487 19.91 -4.73 -1.44
CA GLU A 487 19.71 -5.95 -2.24
C GLU A 487 19.36 -5.71 -3.72
N ASP A 488 18.74 -4.57 -4.02
CA ASP A 488 18.44 -4.07 -5.36
C ASP A 488 19.00 -2.66 -5.58
N VAL A 489 18.92 -2.15 -6.82
CA VAL A 489 19.31 -0.78 -7.16
C VAL A 489 18.09 0.14 -7.03
N TYR A 490 18.27 1.24 -6.30
CA TYR A 490 17.24 2.24 -6.03
C TYR A 490 17.71 3.63 -6.43
N ASP A 491 16.77 4.47 -6.87
CA ASP A 491 16.92 5.91 -6.96
C ASP A 491 16.53 6.52 -5.60
N VAL A 492 17.54 6.76 -4.77
CA VAL A 492 17.44 7.23 -3.38
C VAL A 492 17.23 8.75 -3.37
N ASN A 493 16.17 9.19 -2.70
CA ASN A 493 15.77 10.61 -2.63
C ASN A 493 15.77 11.20 -1.21
N LYS A 494 15.75 10.36 -0.18
CA LYS A 494 15.81 10.80 1.23
C LYS A 494 16.54 9.80 2.11
N ILE A 495 17.34 10.30 3.05
CA ILE A 495 18.00 9.53 4.10
C ILE A 495 17.71 10.19 5.45
N VAL A 496 17.41 9.39 6.48
CA VAL A 496 17.28 9.85 7.88
C VAL A 496 18.29 9.11 8.74
N VAL A 497 19.05 9.84 9.55
CA VAL A 497 20.01 9.27 10.50
C VAL A 497 19.67 9.73 11.91
N ILE A 498 19.30 8.78 12.77
CA ILE A 498 19.04 9.01 14.18
C ILE A 498 20.24 8.48 14.96
N ASN A 499 21.03 9.38 15.52
CA ASN A 499 22.12 9.02 16.41
C ASN A 499 21.62 8.95 17.87
N TYR A 500 22.38 8.27 18.73
CA TYR A 500 22.09 8.30 20.17
C TYR A 500 22.05 9.74 20.68
N TYR A 501 21.04 10.08 21.48
CA TYR A 501 20.87 11.43 22.00
C TYR A 501 20.69 11.45 23.53
N ASP A 502 21.29 12.45 24.17
CA ASP A 502 21.15 12.76 25.61
C ASP A 502 20.87 14.25 25.87
N GLY A 503 20.58 15.01 24.81
CA GLY A 503 20.37 16.45 24.85
C GLY A 503 21.66 17.29 24.79
N SER A 504 22.85 16.70 24.70
CA SER A 504 24.12 17.45 24.69
C SER A 504 25.11 17.04 23.60
N ARG A 505 25.17 15.75 23.25
CA ARG A 505 26.17 15.23 22.29
C ARG A 505 25.78 15.48 20.84
N TYR A 506 26.77 15.66 19.98
CA TYR A 506 26.61 15.77 18.53
C TYR A 506 27.60 14.85 17.80
N TYR A 507 27.27 14.49 16.57
CA TYR A 507 28.05 13.60 15.73
C TYR A 507 28.44 14.28 14.42
N GLN A 508 29.57 13.88 13.86
CA GLN A 508 30.04 14.31 12.55
C GLN A 508 30.31 13.07 11.70
N TYR A 509 29.85 13.08 10.46
CA TYR A 509 29.92 11.93 9.56
C TYR A 509 29.75 12.36 8.09
N ASP A 510 30.02 11.44 7.19
CA ASP A 510 29.64 11.53 5.77
C ASP A 510 28.90 10.26 5.36
N ILE A 511 28.10 10.36 4.30
CA ILE A 511 27.36 9.22 3.73
C ILE A 511 27.78 9.04 2.29
N GLN A 512 28.03 7.79 1.91
CA GLN A 512 28.47 7.36 0.60
C GLN A 512 27.46 6.39 -0.01
N ALA A 513 27.33 6.43 -1.33
CA ALA A 513 26.53 5.50 -2.13
C ALA A 513 27.39 4.66 -3.08
N SER A 514 26.95 3.45 -3.37
CA SER A 514 27.56 2.56 -4.35
C SER A 514 26.52 1.65 -5.00
N ILE A 515 26.72 1.28 -6.26
CA ILE A 515 25.92 0.24 -6.94
C ILE A 515 26.58 -1.15 -6.80
N ASP A 516 27.89 -1.21 -6.63
CA ASP A 516 28.69 -2.45 -6.68
C ASP A 516 29.38 -2.82 -5.35
N GLY A 517 29.26 -1.96 -4.32
CA GLY A 517 29.84 -2.15 -3.00
C GLY A 517 31.35 -1.89 -2.93
N THR A 518 31.98 -1.49 -4.04
CA THR A 518 33.43 -1.28 -4.18
C THR A 518 33.80 0.14 -4.59
N ASN A 519 33.05 0.75 -5.50
CA ASN A 519 33.20 2.13 -5.94
C ASN A 519 32.19 3.00 -5.21
N TRP A 520 32.68 3.94 -4.40
CA TRP A 520 31.87 4.76 -3.51
C TRP A 520 31.91 6.23 -3.91
N VAL A 521 30.76 6.90 -3.83
CA VAL A 521 30.61 8.34 -4.08
C VAL A 521 30.06 8.99 -2.81
N ASP A 522 30.68 10.08 -2.35
CA ASP A 522 30.17 10.87 -1.23
C ASP A 522 28.89 11.60 -1.67
N ILE A 523 27.79 11.38 -0.96
CA ILE A 523 26.48 11.99 -1.24
C ILE A 523 26.06 13.01 -0.18
N ILE A 524 26.58 12.90 1.04
CA ILE A 524 26.32 13.84 2.14
C ILE A 524 27.62 14.07 2.90
N ASP A 525 27.98 15.34 3.13
CA ASP A 525 29.06 15.76 4.04
C ASP A 525 28.46 16.46 5.28
N PHE A 526 28.50 15.78 6.42
CA PHE A 526 28.01 16.28 7.70
C PHE A 526 29.17 16.48 8.70
N ASN A 527 30.40 16.65 8.21
CA ASN A 527 31.59 16.70 9.06
C ASN A 527 31.74 18.00 9.88
N ASN A 528 31.00 19.04 9.52
CA ASN A 528 31.02 20.33 10.26
C ASN A 528 29.90 20.45 11.30
N ASN A 529 29.11 19.38 11.53
CA ASN A 529 27.99 19.45 12.45
C ASN A 529 28.43 19.69 13.90
N THR A 530 27.71 20.58 14.58
CA THR A 530 27.82 20.83 16.03
C THR A 530 26.46 20.84 16.73
N ILE A 531 25.37 20.52 16.02
CA ILE A 531 24.01 20.49 16.57
C ILE A 531 23.82 19.19 17.35
N PRO A 532 23.37 19.24 18.63
CA PRO A 532 23.11 18.04 19.40
C PRO A 532 22.13 17.09 18.71
N ALA A 533 22.42 15.79 18.77
CA ALA A 533 21.53 14.76 18.28
C ALA A 533 20.18 14.81 19.01
N SER A 534 19.11 14.45 18.32
CA SER A 534 17.75 14.44 18.85
C SER A 534 16.97 13.22 18.39
N SER A 535 15.81 12.97 19.00
CA SER A 535 14.90 11.90 18.60
C SER A 535 14.31 12.06 17.19
N GLN A 536 14.45 13.23 16.57
CA GLN A 536 14.02 13.46 15.19
C GLN A 536 15.09 13.07 14.16
N GLY A 537 16.32 12.79 14.62
CA GLY A 537 17.46 12.55 13.73
C GLY A 537 17.86 13.76 12.88
N ASN A 538 18.67 13.49 11.86
CA ASN A 538 18.98 14.41 10.79
C ASN A 538 18.40 13.85 9.49
N THR A 539 17.59 14.65 8.81
CA THR A 539 16.97 14.31 7.53
C THR A 539 17.71 14.98 6.40
N PHE A 540 18.04 14.20 5.38
CA PHE A 540 18.66 14.65 4.14
C PHE A 540 17.71 14.33 3.00
N GLU A 541 17.13 15.35 2.37
CA GLU A 541 16.15 15.20 1.29
C GLU A 541 16.69 15.72 -0.04
N SER A 542 15.90 15.56 -1.11
CA SER A 542 16.25 16.00 -2.48
C SER A 542 17.55 15.35 -2.99
N LEU A 543 17.83 14.12 -2.56
CA LEU A 543 18.92 13.34 -3.12
C LEU A 543 18.54 12.89 -4.54
N ASP A 544 19.52 12.91 -5.43
CA ASP A 544 19.40 12.34 -6.78
C ASP A 544 20.53 11.34 -6.94
N THR A 545 20.37 10.17 -6.33
CA THR A 545 21.44 9.18 -6.21
C THR A 545 20.91 7.79 -6.48
N THR A 546 21.51 7.10 -7.45
CA THR A 546 21.29 5.67 -7.65
C THR A 546 22.24 4.86 -6.76
N ALA A 547 21.71 3.97 -5.92
CA ALA A 547 22.48 3.16 -5.00
C ALA A 547 21.89 1.76 -4.80
N ARG A 548 22.76 0.77 -4.58
CA ARG A 548 22.42 -0.50 -3.93
C ARG A 548 23.00 -0.57 -2.52
N TYR A 549 24.13 0.07 -2.28
CA TYR A 549 24.78 0.12 -0.98
C TYR A 549 24.84 1.55 -0.49
N LEU A 550 24.52 1.75 0.79
CA LEU A 550 24.71 3.01 1.49
C LEU A 550 25.66 2.77 2.66
N ARG A 551 26.63 3.67 2.85
CA ARG A 551 27.60 3.62 3.94
C ARG A 551 27.68 4.96 4.64
N ILE A 552 27.61 4.95 5.96
CA ILE A 552 27.86 6.11 6.80
C ILE A 552 29.21 5.96 7.50
N ASN A 553 30.07 6.95 7.34
CA ASN A 553 31.38 7.04 7.99
C ASN A 553 31.25 7.95 9.21
N MET A 554 31.11 7.35 10.39
CA MET A 554 30.97 8.05 11.66
C MET A 554 32.33 8.54 12.17
N ASN A 555 32.63 9.81 11.92
CA ASN A 555 33.97 10.38 12.06
C ASN A 555 34.24 11.00 13.44
N TYR A 556 33.22 11.46 14.16
CA TYR A 556 33.38 12.10 15.47
C TYR A 556 32.12 12.00 16.35
N ASN A 557 32.32 11.98 17.67
CA ASN A 557 31.31 12.19 18.71
C ASN A 557 31.88 13.18 19.75
N SER A 558 31.09 14.18 20.15
CA SER A 558 31.53 15.22 21.08
C SER A 558 31.61 14.79 22.56
N ALA A 559 30.96 13.69 22.94
CA ALA A 559 30.88 13.26 24.35
C ALA A 559 31.96 12.23 24.74
N ASN A 560 32.28 11.29 23.85
CA ASN A 560 33.25 10.22 24.11
C ASN A 560 33.75 9.61 22.78
N VAL A 561 34.61 8.59 22.87
CA VAL A 561 35.23 7.96 21.69
C VAL A 561 34.30 7.03 20.90
N GLY A 562 33.13 6.67 21.41
CA GLY A 562 32.19 5.78 20.74
C GLY A 562 31.27 6.51 19.77
N VAL A 563 30.91 5.88 18.66
CA VAL A 563 29.92 6.35 17.68
C VAL A 563 28.72 5.42 17.64
N HIS A 564 27.54 5.98 17.41
CA HIS A 564 26.27 5.31 17.66
C HIS A 564 25.23 5.69 16.61
N ILE A 565 24.48 4.72 16.11
CA ILE A 565 23.32 4.91 15.22
C ILE A 565 22.16 4.14 15.82
N VAL A 566 21.11 4.85 16.19
CA VAL A 566 19.85 4.28 16.69
C VAL A 566 19.01 3.79 15.52
N GLU A 567 18.91 4.58 14.46
CA GLU A 567 18.18 4.18 13.25
C GLU A 567 18.76 4.88 12.02
N PHE A 568 18.78 4.15 10.91
CA PHE A 568 19.16 4.60 9.59
C PHE A 568 18.04 4.23 8.62
N GLU A 569 17.44 5.25 8.03
CA GLU A 569 16.36 5.08 7.07
C GLU A 569 16.81 5.61 5.71
N ALA A 570 16.43 4.91 4.66
CA ALA A 570 16.59 5.37 3.28
C ALA A 570 15.26 5.25 2.56
N TYR A 571 15.03 6.12 1.59
CA TYR A 571 13.78 6.22 0.84
C TYR A 571 14.09 6.49 -0.63
N GLY A 572 13.36 5.83 -1.52
CA GLY A 572 13.61 5.88 -2.96
C GLY A 572 12.81 4.85 -3.75
N GLU A 573 12.90 4.91 -5.06
CA GLU A 573 12.21 3.99 -5.97
C GLU A 573 13.15 2.92 -6.49
N LYS A 574 12.69 1.66 -6.57
CA LYS A 574 13.49 0.57 -7.15
C LYS A 574 13.60 0.77 -8.67
N GLN A 575 14.81 0.71 -9.23
CA GLN A 575 14.98 0.78 -10.68
C GLN A 575 14.33 -0.42 -11.37
N SER A 576 13.47 -0.14 -12.34
CA SER A 576 12.85 -1.15 -13.18
C SER A 576 13.86 -1.71 -14.17
N THR A 577 14.10 -3.02 -14.15
CA THR A 577 14.84 -3.69 -15.22
C THR A 577 14.08 -3.49 -16.55
N PRO A 578 14.73 -3.16 -17.68
CA PRO A 578 14.04 -3.02 -18.95
C PRO A 578 13.33 -4.33 -19.33
N ILE A 579 12.01 -4.29 -19.37
CA ILE A 579 11.18 -5.40 -19.89
C ILE A 579 11.44 -5.48 -21.40
N VAL A 580 12.28 -6.42 -21.83
CA VAL A 580 12.20 -6.89 -23.22
C VAL A 580 10.96 -7.75 -23.32
N THR A 581 9.87 -7.17 -23.83
CA THR A 581 8.64 -7.89 -24.14
C THR A 581 8.91 -8.94 -25.22
N THR A 582 9.00 -10.21 -24.83
CA THR A 582 8.81 -11.33 -25.75
C THR A 582 7.48 -11.99 -25.45
N SER A 583 6.58 -11.86 -26.41
CA SER A 583 5.27 -12.50 -26.47
C SER A 583 5.37 -14.00 -26.22
N ILE A 584 4.60 -14.49 -25.24
CA ILE A 584 4.48 -15.89 -24.87
C ILE A 584 3.77 -16.65 -26.00
N SER A 585 4.41 -17.69 -26.54
CA SER A 585 3.70 -18.77 -27.22
C SER A 585 3.71 -20.00 -26.33
N ASN A 586 2.52 -20.47 -25.99
CA ASN A 586 2.22 -21.72 -25.28
C ASN A 586 3.13 -22.89 -25.71
N THR A 587 3.66 -23.66 -24.75
CA THR A 587 3.50 -25.13 -24.71
C THR A 587 3.95 -25.74 -23.37
N LYS A 588 3.27 -26.84 -23.03
CA LYS A 588 3.45 -27.76 -21.90
C LYS A 588 4.87 -28.36 -21.72
N ASN A 589 5.17 -28.58 -20.44
CA ASN A 589 5.98 -29.65 -19.81
C ASN A 589 7.50 -29.73 -20.10
N ILE A 590 8.23 -30.05 -19.02
CA ILE A 590 9.24 -31.14 -18.85
C ILE A 590 10.45 -30.61 -18.06
N GLU A 591 10.70 -31.24 -16.91
CA GLU A 591 11.97 -31.22 -16.16
C GLU A 591 13.17 -31.40 -17.09
N ASN A 592 14.08 -30.43 -17.17
CA ASN A 592 15.51 -30.56 -17.50
C ASN A 592 16.14 -29.14 -17.54
N SER A 593 16.41 -28.54 -16.37
CA SER A 593 17.30 -27.38 -16.32
C SER A 593 18.72 -27.84 -16.64
N VAL A 594 19.30 -27.32 -17.73
CA VAL A 594 20.71 -27.55 -18.08
C VAL A 594 21.55 -26.66 -17.16
N ASP A 595 22.28 -27.23 -16.20
CA ASP A 595 23.34 -26.51 -15.51
C ASP A 595 24.60 -26.48 -16.40
N LEU A 596 25.35 -25.36 -16.34
CA LEU A 596 26.54 -25.11 -17.15
C LEU A 596 27.75 -24.76 -16.29
N ASN A 597 28.90 -25.34 -16.65
CA ASN A 597 30.18 -25.01 -16.05
C ASN A 597 31.19 -24.53 -17.10
N ILE A 598 32.00 -23.52 -16.77
CA ILE A 598 33.02 -22.95 -17.67
C ILE A 598 34.39 -23.08 -17.01
N TYR A 599 35.34 -23.72 -17.69
CA TYR A 599 36.70 -23.93 -17.18
C TYR A 599 37.77 -23.73 -18.26
N PRO A 600 38.95 -23.17 -17.92
CA PRO A 600 39.26 -22.58 -16.62
C PRO A 600 38.53 -21.24 -16.42
N ASN A 601 38.15 -20.95 -15.18
CA ASN A 601 37.64 -19.64 -14.78
C ASN A 601 38.18 -19.34 -13.37
N PRO A 602 39.13 -18.41 -13.19
CA PRO A 602 39.65 -17.47 -14.19
C PRO A 602 40.55 -18.10 -15.28
N VAL A 603 40.64 -17.46 -16.45
CA VAL A 603 41.50 -17.87 -17.59
C VAL A 603 42.42 -16.73 -18.03
N THR A 604 43.61 -17.03 -18.55
CA THR A 604 44.53 -16.01 -19.11
C THR A 604 44.05 -15.61 -20.50
N LYS A 605 44.05 -14.30 -20.82
CA LYS A 605 43.67 -13.84 -22.16
C LYS A 605 44.47 -14.54 -23.26
N GLY A 606 43.75 -15.17 -24.19
CA GLY A 606 44.33 -15.89 -25.33
C GLY A 606 44.32 -17.42 -25.17
N ASP A 607 44.14 -17.93 -23.95
CA ASP A 607 43.93 -19.35 -23.70
C ASP A 607 42.49 -19.77 -24.08
N ASP A 608 42.30 -21.06 -24.32
CA ASP A 608 40.99 -21.64 -24.61
C ASP A 608 40.21 -21.91 -23.32
N ILE A 609 38.89 -21.76 -23.39
CA ILE A 609 37.93 -22.15 -22.37
C ILE A 609 37.02 -23.23 -22.89
N GLU A 610 36.62 -24.14 -22.01
CA GLU A 610 35.67 -25.19 -22.26
C GLU A 610 34.38 -24.92 -21.48
N ILE A 611 33.27 -24.96 -22.18
CA ILE A 611 31.93 -24.86 -21.60
C ILE A 611 31.33 -26.26 -21.59
N ASP A 612 31.19 -26.84 -20.41
CA ASP A 612 30.54 -28.14 -20.21
C ASP A 612 29.03 -27.92 -20.07
N LEU A 613 28.31 -28.48 -21.04
CA LEU A 613 26.86 -28.56 -21.06
C LEU A 613 26.51 -29.88 -20.36
N ASP A 614 26.13 -29.84 -19.07
CA ASP A 614 26.05 -31.02 -18.17
C ASP A 614 25.35 -32.27 -18.80
N SER A 615 24.47 -32.05 -19.77
CA SER A 615 23.89 -33.07 -20.66
C SER A 615 24.12 -32.79 -22.16
N PRO A 616 24.25 -33.82 -23.02
CA PRO A 616 24.46 -33.63 -24.46
C PRO A 616 23.30 -32.89 -25.11
N VAL A 617 23.60 -31.81 -25.84
CA VAL A 617 22.62 -31.04 -26.62
C VAL A 617 22.60 -31.51 -28.07
N ASN A 618 21.40 -31.65 -28.63
CA ASN A 618 21.20 -32.04 -30.03
C ASN A 618 20.45 -30.92 -30.76
N GLY A 619 21.21 -30.11 -31.51
CA GLY A 619 20.68 -28.98 -32.25
C GLY A 619 21.63 -27.80 -32.28
N THR A 620 21.04 -26.63 -32.53
CA THR A 620 21.79 -25.39 -32.66
C THR A 620 21.87 -24.69 -31.31
N ILE A 621 23.09 -24.33 -30.90
CA ILE A 621 23.36 -23.45 -29.76
C ILE A 621 23.83 -22.10 -30.28
N LEU A 622 23.37 -21.02 -29.66
CA LEU A 622 23.91 -19.69 -29.84
C LEU A 622 24.78 -19.38 -28.63
N VAL A 623 26.02 -18.96 -28.88
CA VAL A 623 26.96 -18.54 -27.85
C VAL A 623 27.27 -17.07 -28.08
N GLU A 624 26.97 -16.26 -27.08
CA GLU A 624 27.23 -14.83 -27.10
C GLU A 624 28.11 -14.46 -25.93
N VAL A 625 29.04 -13.56 -26.17
CA VAL A 625 29.94 -13.05 -25.13
C VAL A 625 29.84 -11.54 -25.14
N TYR A 626 29.62 -10.98 -23.96
CA TYR A 626 29.51 -9.55 -23.74
C TYR A 626 30.62 -9.10 -22.78
N ASP A 627 31.19 -7.90 -23.02
CA ASP A 627 31.99 -7.25 -21.99
C ASP A 627 31.09 -6.73 -20.85
N PHE A 628 31.70 -6.27 -19.76
CA PHE A 628 30.99 -5.75 -18.59
C PHE A 628 30.09 -4.53 -18.87
N ASN A 629 30.26 -3.85 -20.01
CA ASN A 629 29.40 -2.75 -20.42
C ASN A 629 28.24 -3.21 -21.33
N GLY A 630 28.08 -4.53 -21.51
CA GLY A 630 27.05 -5.11 -22.37
C GLY A 630 27.37 -5.05 -23.87
N LYS A 631 28.60 -4.68 -24.26
CA LYS A 631 28.99 -4.70 -25.67
C LYS A 631 29.24 -6.14 -26.11
N SER A 632 28.57 -6.57 -27.18
CA SER A 632 28.79 -7.89 -27.79
C SER A 632 30.21 -7.99 -28.35
N ILE A 633 30.96 -8.98 -27.85
CA ILE A 633 32.31 -9.35 -28.27
C ILE A 633 32.20 -10.47 -29.32
N ILE A 634 31.41 -11.50 -29.03
CA ILE A 634 31.17 -12.64 -29.91
C ILE A 634 29.67 -12.92 -29.94
N SER A 635 29.14 -13.28 -31.11
CA SER A 635 27.84 -13.95 -31.26
C SER A 635 28.01 -15.01 -32.34
N LYS A 636 27.98 -16.29 -31.94
CA LYS A 636 28.26 -17.41 -32.83
C LYS A 636 27.26 -18.54 -32.62
N THR A 637 26.74 -19.03 -33.73
CA THR A 637 25.89 -20.21 -33.78
C THR A 637 26.75 -21.46 -34.02
N SER A 638 26.61 -22.48 -33.18
CA SER A 638 27.26 -23.79 -33.34
C SER A 638 26.23 -24.90 -33.46
N ILE A 639 26.46 -25.86 -34.37
CA ILE A 639 25.61 -27.03 -34.55
C ILE A 639 26.27 -28.19 -33.81
N GLN A 640 25.62 -28.70 -32.77
CA GLN A 640 26.13 -29.80 -31.95
C GLN A 640 25.49 -31.13 -32.35
N ASN A 641 26.32 -32.18 -32.45
CA ASN A 641 25.87 -33.55 -32.73
C ASN A 641 25.66 -34.30 -31.39
N LYS A 642 24.82 -35.35 -31.39
CA LYS A 642 24.30 -36.11 -30.21
C LYS A 642 25.31 -36.60 -29.14
N GLU A 643 26.62 -36.38 -29.31
CA GLU A 643 27.68 -36.87 -28.41
C GLU A 643 28.55 -35.75 -27.82
N THR A 644 28.34 -34.48 -28.20
CA THR A 644 29.22 -33.38 -27.78
C THR A 644 28.67 -32.64 -26.57
N LYS A 645 29.42 -32.67 -25.46
CA LYS A 645 29.13 -31.94 -24.21
C LYS A 645 29.91 -30.64 -24.04
N ILE A 646 31.01 -30.47 -24.79
CA ILE A 646 31.96 -29.38 -24.57
C ILE A 646 31.96 -28.42 -25.76
N VAL A 647 31.87 -27.12 -25.46
CA VAL A 647 32.06 -26.03 -26.44
C VAL A 647 33.35 -25.30 -26.09
N SER A 648 34.33 -25.30 -27.00
CA SER A 648 35.60 -24.59 -26.79
C SER A 648 35.58 -23.21 -27.44
N LEU A 649 36.00 -22.18 -26.70
CA LEU A 649 36.16 -20.82 -27.19
C LEU A 649 37.58 -20.32 -26.91
N ASN A 650 38.19 -19.63 -27.87
CA ASN A 650 39.46 -18.94 -27.63
C ASN A 650 39.19 -17.53 -27.09
N THR A 651 39.90 -17.14 -26.03
CA THR A 651 39.65 -15.86 -25.33
C THR A 651 40.47 -14.68 -25.86
N SER A 652 41.17 -14.80 -27.00
CA SER A 652 42.01 -13.73 -27.54
C SER A 652 41.25 -12.41 -27.76
N ASP A 653 40.00 -12.51 -28.20
CA ASP A 653 39.14 -11.35 -28.50
C ASP A 653 38.37 -10.84 -27.28
N PHE A 654 38.43 -11.53 -26.14
CA PHE A 654 37.69 -11.16 -24.93
C PHE A 654 38.34 -9.95 -24.26
N THR A 655 37.54 -9.14 -23.57
CA THR A 655 38.04 -7.99 -22.81
C THR A 655 38.71 -8.50 -21.53
N THR A 656 39.86 -7.97 -21.14
CA THR A 656 40.46 -8.31 -19.83
C THR A 656 39.52 -7.85 -18.71
N GLY A 657 39.29 -8.70 -17.70
CA GLY A 657 38.29 -8.49 -16.66
C GLY A 657 37.06 -9.40 -16.80
N LEU A 658 35.93 -8.96 -16.25
CA LEU A 658 34.70 -9.74 -16.25
C LEU A 658 34.03 -9.70 -17.63
N ASN A 659 33.69 -10.87 -18.17
CA ASN A 659 32.88 -11.03 -19.37
C ASN A 659 31.70 -11.94 -19.05
N VAL A 660 30.59 -11.72 -19.75
CA VAL A 660 29.36 -12.50 -19.60
C VAL A 660 29.23 -13.42 -20.80
N VAL A 661 29.15 -14.72 -20.57
CA VAL A 661 28.92 -15.72 -21.60
C VAL A 661 27.48 -16.18 -21.51
N ASN A 662 26.72 -15.95 -22.57
CA ASN A 662 25.36 -16.41 -22.75
C ASN A 662 25.36 -17.60 -23.70
N ILE A 663 24.70 -18.68 -23.31
CA ILE A 663 24.42 -19.81 -24.19
C ILE A 663 22.93 -19.99 -24.30
N THR A 664 22.41 -19.83 -25.51
CA THR A 664 21.01 -20.04 -25.81
C THR A 664 20.83 -21.36 -26.55
N TYR A 665 20.00 -22.24 -25.98
CA TYR A 665 19.60 -23.50 -26.59
C TYR A 665 18.09 -23.69 -26.43
N ARG A 666 17.39 -23.97 -27.54
CA ARG A 666 15.92 -24.16 -27.57
C ARG A 666 15.10 -23.02 -26.94
N GLY A 667 15.63 -21.80 -26.98
CA GLY A 667 14.95 -20.61 -26.47
C GLY A 667 15.26 -20.29 -25.00
N GLU A 668 15.94 -21.18 -24.28
CA GLU A 668 16.45 -20.89 -22.94
C GLU A 668 17.87 -20.35 -23.04
N THR A 669 18.14 -19.27 -22.31
CA THR A 669 19.47 -18.65 -22.24
C THR A 669 20.03 -18.83 -20.85
N ILE A 670 21.20 -19.46 -20.76
CA ILE A 670 21.93 -19.62 -19.52
C ILE A 670 23.12 -18.67 -19.56
N THR A 671 23.30 -17.93 -18.48
CA THR A 671 24.30 -16.88 -18.36
C THR A 671 25.34 -17.28 -17.33
N LYS A 672 26.62 -17.20 -17.69
CA LYS A 672 27.75 -17.45 -16.79
C LYS A 672 28.82 -16.38 -16.95
N ASN A 673 29.36 -15.95 -15.82
CA ASN A 673 30.43 -14.97 -15.80
C ASN A 673 31.79 -15.67 -15.91
N ILE A 674 32.67 -15.12 -16.74
CA ILE A 674 34.07 -15.53 -16.84
C ILE A 674 35.01 -14.37 -16.56
N TYR A 675 36.05 -14.62 -15.78
CA TYR A 675 37.10 -13.65 -15.52
C TYR A 675 38.32 -13.91 -16.40
N ILE A 676 38.67 -12.96 -17.26
CA ILE A 676 39.85 -12.98 -18.12
C ILE A 676 40.97 -12.21 -17.43
N LYS A 677 42.06 -12.90 -17.08
CA LYS A 677 43.28 -12.33 -16.49
C LYS A 677 44.20 -11.73 -17.55
#